data_AF-A0A9D0IG46-F1
#
_entry.id   AF-A0A9D0IG46-F1
#
_cell.length_a   1.000
_cell.length_b   1.000
_cell.length_c   1.000
_cell.angle_alpha   90.00
_cell.angle_beta   90.00
_cell.angle_gamma   90.00
#
_symmetry.space_group_name_H-M   'P 1'
#
loop_
_entity.id
_entity.type
_entity.pdbx_description
1 polymer ?
#
loop_
_entity_poly.entity_id
_entity_poly.type
_entity_poly.pdbx_seq_one_letter_code
_entity_poly.pdbx_strand_id
1 'polypeptide(L)'
;MRRVTCLLVSFIFCLGAISPAWASGGHDRHDGHDGHDGHGGNGDNGGNNPKVDFVIPMNYELGMHCTGFEFAYCCVLPAYNSILAQVIKTQDGKEGFAELLEGDPNVGLDFLGRETVLRDKTLKNGEFQKYVLKYEHEAQPRNDGRGKPQSSTLISDVELHSLLSWNTVYDAADTVNGSLVHGDYHGAKNVVLGDGDYTDANDNYQNGVWNHLYFYADLEGSNPAGTSLEKDKIRLGMPNSTTGFPVIYPVNSGPAFHPMGPAGNNNPNANVLTFSEDSGTVVFTQMKVLENLPIMLTSPRIWEALGLPLTPFEDSINFFVDPGAVDEDSIRPYVKMKASMHYFDPNSPDGAGAAVIDSHGNPVEAFGTAPIDIPNCERCHSAPAQDVNGNPNINSPNTDPMLAALVDQEIAFWKAYYPTMQTGSDWYARLKGAAISILSVHDDQHGTSFTKEYTVPGFGTTPAWPGSDCTDVTDCANTMVLAPNNPGAWNPLPQNTRLGNESIICQKCHADNVIAVVKSANCGPTSLSCNDGDLIPPLTEALHYNHRNVSEGGTIVFNDALGRDGGCQGCHPAHRSDGDMSGYPITLDGDNFYANADNRDANGGCFVGRDVHSNPFKDVDGAETVSHLNPVGKWLLDNVANDSSNWKGIWCTNCHSQAGQELWKAENVEDLIHAAPGDPGNVRQPNANSPYGGTLVDVVNAVNSARGTNYSVSLFESWLDPKTDPLNPMVLDPDDKTHAIWAPNPGLCDHVSGYLGITPVDPAHDGNVATVRVSTSGSCGGPPDAVSCGGGVPDFWLCGSFDGDGDFSVDILDFCTTPDCVSAAQQDLPSGSLAVPVPMSAATDGRDHWLSPGEPHCADCHAA
;
A
#
# COMPACT_ATOMS: atom_id res chain seq x y z
N MET A 1 2.94 22.77 -11.08
CA MET A 1 2.60 21.45 -10.52
C MET A 1 1.21 21.51 -9.86
N ARG A 2 0.14 21.71 -10.64
CA ARG A 2 -1.23 21.91 -10.10
C ARG A 2 -1.96 20.60 -9.74
N ARG A 3 -1.50 19.45 -10.26
CA ARG A 3 -2.08 18.12 -9.99
C ARG A 3 -1.10 17.10 -9.39
N VAL A 4 0.22 17.31 -9.53
CA VAL A 4 1.26 16.40 -8.98
C VAL A 4 1.28 16.42 -7.46
N THR A 5 1.02 17.58 -6.85
CA THR A 5 0.89 17.67 -5.40
C THR A 5 -0.18 16.70 -4.91
N CYS A 6 -1.31 16.55 -5.62
CA CYS A 6 -2.36 15.60 -5.25
C CYS A 6 -2.18 14.16 -5.76
N LEU A 7 -1.17 13.84 -6.58
CA LEU A 7 -0.87 12.44 -6.94
C LEU A 7 -0.04 11.75 -5.84
N LEU A 8 0.56 12.57 -4.96
CA LEU A 8 1.51 12.15 -3.92
C LEU A 8 1.06 12.59 -2.52
N VAL A 9 0.13 13.55 -2.41
CA VAL A 9 -0.42 14.01 -1.11
C VAL A 9 -1.52 13.11 -0.55
N SER A 10 -2.04 12.19 -1.35
CA SER A 10 -3.24 11.39 -1.02
C SER A 10 -2.99 10.25 -0.05
N PHE A 11 -1.73 9.82 0.04
CA PHE A 11 -1.31 8.89 1.08
C PHE A 11 -1.40 9.50 2.50
N ILE A 12 -1.46 10.83 2.60
CA ILE A 12 -1.07 11.56 3.83
C ILE A 12 -2.21 11.72 4.85
N PHE A 13 -3.47 11.42 4.50
CA PHE A 13 -4.59 11.69 5.42
C PHE A 13 -5.60 10.54 5.57
N CYS A 14 -5.14 9.28 5.57
CA CYS A 14 -5.76 8.36 6.52
C CYS A 14 -5.25 8.77 7.89
N LEU A 15 -6.05 9.55 8.63
CA LEU A 15 -5.82 9.79 10.06
C LEU A 15 -5.90 8.44 10.78
N GLY A 16 -4.80 7.69 10.75
CA GLY A 16 -4.56 6.61 11.68
C GLY A 16 -4.76 7.16 13.08
N ALA A 17 -5.44 6.37 13.93
CA ALA A 17 -5.88 6.72 15.26
C ALA A 17 -5.02 7.82 15.93
N ILE A 18 -5.50 9.07 15.87
CA ILE A 18 -4.86 10.18 16.57
C ILE A 18 -5.05 9.88 18.06
N SER A 19 -4.01 9.38 18.71
CA SER A 19 -3.99 9.32 20.16
C SER A 19 -3.49 10.69 20.64
N PRO A 20 -4.35 11.57 21.22
CA PRO A 20 -3.83 12.69 21.98
C PRO A 20 -2.93 12.15 23.08
N ALA A 21 -1.85 12.85 23.42
CA ALA A 21 -0.91 12.46 24.47
C ALA A 21 -1.65 12.02 25.75
N TRP A 22 -1.75 10.71 25.97
CA TRP A 22 -2.31 10.16 27.20
C TRP A 22 -1.20 10.14 28.24
N ALA A 23 -1.30 11.05 29.20
CA ALA A 23 -0.54 10.97 30.44
C ALA A 23 -0.82 9.61 31.10
N SER A 24 0.20 8.78 31.24
CA SER A 24 0.11 7.47 31.88
C SER A 24 -0.42 7.59 33.32
N GLY A 25 -1.56 6.98 33.64
CA GLY A 25 -2.00 6.86 35.03
C GLY A 25 -3.37 6.20 35.26
N GLY A 26 -3.36 4.90 35.60
CA GLY A 26 -4.27 4.32 36.61
C GLY A 26 -5.53 3.57 36.13
N HIS A 27 -5.52 2.24 36.34
CA HIS A 27 -6.72 1.40 36.48
C HIS A 27 -7.70 1.95 37.54
N ASP A 28 -9.01 2.02 37.24
CA ASP A 28 -10.06 1.30 37.96
C ASP A 28 -11.48 1.49 37.36
N ARG A 29 -12.30 0.46 37.56
CA ARG A 29 -13.67 0.21 37.05
C ARG A 29 -14.75 1.16 37.60
N HIS A 30 -15.87 1.36 36.88
CA HIS A 30 -17.19 0.78 37.21
C HIS A 30 -18.38 1.35 36.39
N ASP A 31 -19.35 0.47 36.18
CA ASP A 31 -20.66 0.63 35.54
C ASP A 31 -21.53 1.79 36.07
N GLY A 32 -22.36 2.36 35.19
CA GLY A 32 -23.48 3.21 35.58
C GLY A 32 -24.28 3.74 34.40
N HIS A 33 -25.41 3.09 34.09
CA HIS A 33 -26.50 3.65 33.29
C HIS A 33 -26.96 5.01 33.85
N ASP A 34 -27.26 5.98 32.97
CA ASP A 34 -28.54 6.71 32.92
C ASP A 34 -28.53 7.85 31.86
N GLY A 35 -29.60 7.91 31.06
CA GLY A 35 -30.25 9.18 30.71
C GLY A 35 -29.90 9.88 29.39
N HIS A 36 -30.76 9.68 28.39
CA HIS A 36 -31.06 10.69 27.37
C HIS A 36 -31.46 12.03 28.02
N ASP A 37 -30.91 13.15 27.54
CA ASP A 37 -31.64 14.40 27.25
C ASP A 37 -30.72 15.43 26.57
N GLY A 38 -31.25 16.10 25.54
CA GLY A 38 -30.51 16.93 24.59
C GLY A 38 -30.17 18.38 25.00
N HIS A 39 -29.47 19.02 24.05
CA HIS A 39 -29.26 20.45 23.81
C HIS A 39 -28.88 21.38 24.99
N GLY A 40 -27.71 22.00 24.87
CA GLY A 40 -27.41 23.24 25.60
C GLY A 40 -25.97 23.69 25.45
N GLY A 41 -25.69 24.49 24.42
CA GLY A 41 -24.50 25.34 24.43
C GLY A 41 -24.55 26.24 25.66
N ASN A 42 -23.58 26.06 26.55
CA ASN A 42 -23.30 27.02 27.59
C ASN A 42 -21.79 27.23 27.62
N GLY A 43 -21.39 28.45 27.26
CA GLY A 43 -19.99 28.87 27.32
C GLY A 43 -19.52 28.86 28.76
N ASP A 44 -18.61 27.95 29.06
CA ASP A 44 -17.72 28.09 30.20
C ASP A 44 -16.43 28.75 29.71
N ASN A 45 -16.21 29.98 30.18
CA ASN A 45 -14.94 30.69 30.17
C ASN A 45 -13.95 30.00 31.13
N GLY A 46 -13.50 28.80 30.77
CA GLY A 46 -12.31 28.16 31.33
C GLY A 46 -11.07 28.62 30.54
N GLY A 47 -10.03 29.08 31.23
CA GLY A 47 -8.87 29.74 30.61
C GLY A 47 -8.18 28.93 29.51
N ASN A 48 -7.82 29.63 28.43
CA ASN A 48 -6.99 29.19 27.29
C ASN A 48 -5.54 28.85 27.70
N ASN A 49 -5.34 27.88 28.59
CA ASN A 49 -4.05 27.19 28.64
C ASN A 49 -4.12 25.99 27.68
N PRO A 50 -3.12 25.78 26.82
CA PRO A 50 -3.00 24.52 26.08
C PRO A 50 -3.02 23.34 27.04
N LYS A 51 -3.59 22.21 26.59
CA LYS A 51 -3.53 20.95 27.34
C LYS A 51 -2.09 20.41 27.47
N VAL A 52 -1.18 20.79 26.55
CA VAL A 52 0.24 20.36 26.47
C VAL A 52 1.05 21.42 25.71
N ASP A 53 2.38 21.50 25.90
CA ASP A 53 3.27 22.48 25.24
C ASP A 53 3.54 22.15 23.76
N PHE A 54 3.51 20.86 23.43
CA PHE A 54 3.73 20.33 22.08
C PHE A 54 2.69 19.25 21.79
N VAL A 55 2.24 19.19 20.54
CA VAL A 55 1.44 18.09 19.99
C VAL A 55 2.26 17.48 18.86
N ILE A 56 2.40 16.16 18.87
CA ILE A 56 3.09 15.43 17.81
C ILE A 56 2.07 14.49 17.16
N PRO A 57 1.35 14.91 16.09
CA PRO A 57 0.56 13.99 15.31
C PRO A 57 1.48 12.93 14.70
N MET A 58 1.16 11.67 14.94
CA MET A 58 1.89 10.51 14.42
C MET A 58 1.04 9.87 13.33
N ASN A 59 1.58 9.83 12.12
CA ASN A 59 0.99 9.15 10.98
C ASN A 59 1.90 7.98 10.55
N TYR A 60 1.39 7.17 9.64
CA TYR A 60 2.14 6.12 9.00
C TYR A 60 1.68 5.98 7.56
N GLU A 61 2.62 5.64 6.68
CA GLU A 61 2.30 5.23 5.32
C GLU A 61 2.27 3.71 5.31
N LEU A 62 1.17 3.15 4.84
CA LEU A 62 1.00 1.71 4.75
C LEU A 62 0.58 1.37 3.33
N GLY A 63 1.54 0.97 2.52
CA GLY A 63 1.21 0.00 1.48
C GLY A 63 0.92 -1.33 2.19
N MET A 64 -0.17 -2.02 1.88
CA MET A 64 -0.31 -3.44 2.24
C MET A 64 -0.87 -4.16 1.04
N HIS A 65 -0.03 -4.96 0.40
CA HIS A 65 -0.40 -5.84 -0.69
C HIS A 65 0.40 -7.13 -0.55
N CYS A 66 -0.11 -8.21 -1.14
CA CYS A 66 0.63 -9.44 -1.23
C CYS A 66 1.83 -9.22 -2.18
N THR A 67 3.05 -9.30 -1.66
CA THR A 67 4.26 -9.18 -2.49
C THR A 67 4.69 -10.53 -3.10
N GLY A 68 4.10 -11.64 -2.67
CA GLY A 68 4.46 -12.96 -3.18
C GLY A 68 4.19 -14.11 -2.23
N PHE A 69 4.49 -15.32 -2.71
CA PHE A 69 4.39 -16.56 -1.95
C PHE A 69 5.78 -17.01 -1.50
N GLU A 70 6.15 -16.64 -0.28
CA GLU A 70 7.34 -17.16 0.39
C GLU A 70 6.99 -18.49 1.10
N PHE A 71 7.70 -19.58 0.78
CA PHE A 71 7.39 -20.89 1.37
C PHE A 71 7.87 -21.01 2.82
N ALA A 72 8.67 -20.07 3.33
CA ALA A 72 8.80 -19.79 4.76
C ALA A 72 7.59 -19.03 5.32
N TYR A 73 6.94 -18.10 4.59
CA TYR A 73 5.79 -17.33 5.08
C TYR A 73 4.82 -16.91 3.96
N CYS A 74 3.52 -17.18 4.11
CA CYS A 74 2.55 -16.78 3.08
C CYS A 74 2.35 -15.26 3.16
N CYS A 75 2.62 -14.56 2.04
CA CYS A 75 2.41 -13.12 1.84
C CYS A 75 3.36 -12.21 2.64
N VAL A 76 4.54 -11.87 2.10
CA VAL A 76 5.35 -10.81 2.70
C VAL A 76 4.60 -9.48 2.57
N LEU A 77 4.45 -8.77 3.69
CA LEU A 77 3.90 -7.42 3.72
C LEU A 77 4.96 -6.45 3.20
N PRO A 78 4.58 -5.38 2.47
CA PRO A 78 5.56 -4.54 1.80
C PRO A 78 6.50 -3.89 2.80
N ALA A 79 7.73 -3.62 2.34
CA ALA A 79 8.75 -3.01 3.17
C ALA A 79 8.62 -1.47 3.30
N TYR A 80 7.51 -0.89 2.82
CA TYR A 80 7.18 0.53 2.98
C TYR A 80 6.22 0.77 4.14
N ASN A 81 6.73 0.67 5.36
CA ASN A 81 6.11 1.38 6.48
C ASN A 81 7.02 2.53 6.90
N SER A 82 6.44 3.64 7.30
CA SER A 82 7.16 4.82 7.76
C SER A 82 6.60 5.31 9.08
N ILE A 83 7.48 5.81 9.95
CA ILE A 83 7.04 6.68 11.03
C ILE A 83 6.97 8.06 10.43
N LEU A 84 5.80 8.70 10.46
CA LEU A 84 5.64 10.09 10.08
C LEU A 84 5.20 10.89 11.29
N ALA A 85 5.80 12.06 11.48
CA ALA A 85 5.48 12.95 12.57
C ALA A 85 5.46 14.40 12.10
N GLN A 86 4.51 15.16 12.64
CA GLN A 86 4.54 16.61 12.61
C GLN A 86 4.73 17.11 14.04
N VAL A 87 5.45 18.21 14.25
CA VAL A 87 5.63 18.74 15.61
C VAL A 87 5.00 20.12 15.67
N ILE A 88 3.95 20.24 16.46
CA ILE A 88 3.19 21.47 16.64
C ILE A 88 3.49 22.02 18.02
N LYS A 89 4.08 23.20 18.08
CA LYS A 89 4.18 23.97 19.33
C LYS A 89 2.83 24.63 19.61
N THR A 90 2.28 24.38 20.78
CA THR A 90 0.99 24.96 21.18
C THR A 90 1.18 26.38 21.74
N GLN A 91 0.09 27.14 21.78
CA GLN A 91 0.11 28.56 22.14
C GLN A 91 0.23 28.79 23.66
N ASP A 92 1.24 29.49 24.15
CA ASP A 92 1.30 29.90 25.57
C ASP A 92 0.32 31.07 25.89
N GLY A 93 -0.99 30.84 25.79
CA GLY A 93 -2.07 31.69 26.33
C GLY A 93 -2.07 33.19 25.96
N LYS A 94 -1.22 33.63 25.02
CA LYS A 94 -1.02 35.03 24.62
C LYS A 94 -0.85 35.08 23.11
N GLU A 95 -1.74 35.82 22.45
CA GLU A 95 -1.73 36.24 21.03
C GLU A 95 -0.61 35.63 20.15
N GLY A 96 -0.71 34.33 19.89
CA GLY A 96 0.21 33.57 19.04
C GLY A 96 -0.53 32.38 18.44
N PHE A 97 -0.21 32.04 17.19
CA PHE A 97 -0.77 30.87 16.53
C PHE A 97 0.07 29.64 16.90
N ALA A 98 -0.56 28.45 16.87
CA ALA A 98 0.19 27.20 16.91
C ALA A 98 1.19 27.19 15.75
N GLU A 99 2.38 26.65 15.99
CA GLU A 99 3.49 26.68 15.03
C GLU A 99 3.95 25.26 14.70
N LEU A 100 3.98 24.93 13.41
CA LEU A 100 4.65 23.74 12.90
C LEU A 100 6.17 23.94 12.95
N LEU A 101 6.88 23.01 13.57
CA LEU A 101 8.32 23.05 13.75
C LEU A 101 9.03 22.22 12.68
N GLU A 102 10.16 22.75 12.23
CA GLU A 102 10.91 22.30 11.06
C GLU A 102 12.36 22.02 11.46
N GLY A 103 13.13 21.40 10.56
CA GLY A 103 14.53 21.15 10.82
C GLY A 103 15.42 22.39 10.76
N ASP A 104 16.66 22.24 11.24
CA ASP A 104 17.70 23.27 11.23
C ASP A 104 18.69 23.01 10.09
N PRO A 105 18.76 23.89 9.06
CA PRO A 105 19.63 23.68 7.90
C PRO A 105 21.12 23.81 8.21
N ASN A 106 21.49 24.15 9.44
CA ASN A 106 22.88 24.38 9.83
C ASN A 106 23.41 23.33 10.82
N VAL A 107 22.57 22.46 11.36
CA VAL A 107 22.95 21.56 12.46
C VAL A 107 22.23 20.21 12.32
N GLY A 108 23.01 19.14 12.40
CA GLY A 108 22.52 17.75 12.45
C GLY A 108 22.03 17.28 11.10
N LEU A 109 22.83 16.46 10.43
CA LEU A 109 22.49 15.83 9.16
C LEU A 109 22.59 14.31 9.30
N ASP A 110 21.68 13.59 8.65
CA ASP A 110 21.74 12.14 8.53
C ASP A 110 22.79 11.71 7.48
N PHE A 111 22.90 10.40 7.21
CA PHE A 111 23.82 9.86 6.21
C PHE A 111 23.60 10.40 4.80
N LEU A 112 22.38 10.83 4.51
CA LEU A 112 21.90 11.29 3.20
C LEU A 112 21.90 12.83 3.11
N GLY A 113 22.36 13.51 4.15
CA GLY A 113 22.43 14.98 4.19
C GLY A 113 21.13 15.66 4.60
N ARG A 114 20.15 14.94 5.15
CA ARG A 114 18.85 15.48 5.59
C ARG A 114 18.90 15.93 7.04
N GLU A 115 18.15 16.98 7.37
CA GLU A 115 18.13 17.56 8.72
C GLU A 115 17.60 16.57 9.77
N THR A 116 18.28 16.46 10.92
CA THR A 116 17.90 15.59 12.06
C THR A 116 17.55 16.38 13.33
N VAL A 117 17.74 17.69 13.28
CA VAL A 117 17.59 18.58 14.45
C VAL A 117 16.46 19.55 14.19
N LEU A 118 15.47 19.53 15.06
CA LEU A 118 14.30 20.40 15.04
C LEU A 118 14.64 21.76 15.66
N ARG A 119 14.16 22.85 15.05
CA ARG A 119 14.38 24.22 15.52
C ARG A 119 13.09 24.91 15.97
N ASP A 120 13.03 25.32 17.23
CA ASP A 120 12.04 26.28 17.71
C ASP A 120 12.45 27.69 17.31
N LYS A 121 11.61 28.39 16.55
CA LYS A 121 11.87 29.75 16.04
C LYS A 121 11.90 30.79 17.17
N THR A 122 11.46 30.44 18.38
CA THR A 122 11.55 31.29 19.56
C THR A 122 12.97 31.27 20.14
N LEU A 123 13.56 32.46 20.28
CA LEU A 123 14.89 32.60 20.89
C LEU A 123 14.80 32.47 22.42
N LYS A 124 15.59 31.57 22.99
CA LYS A 124 15.91 31.51 24.42
C LYS A 124 17.36 31.97 24.61
N ASN A 125 17.57 33.03 25.38
CA ASN A 125 18.89 33.65 25.60
C ASN A 125 19.62 34.10 24.31
N GLY A 126 18.88 34.41 23.24
CA GLY A 126 19.45 34.82 21.96
C GLY A 126 19.82 33.67 21.03
N GLU A 127 19.56 32.42 21.41
CA GLU A 127 19.75 31.22 20.59
C GLU A 127 18.42 30.50 20.36
N PHE A 128 18.29 29.83 19.22
CA PHE A 128 17.14 28.95 18.96
C PHE A 128 17.24 27.73 19.86
N GLN A 129 16.13 27.36 20.50
CA GLN A 129 16.07 26.07 21.17
C GLN A 129 16.00 24.98 20.12
N LYS A 130 16.90 23.99 20.24
CA LYS A 130 17.01 22.87 19.32
C LYS A 130 16.64 21.57 20.01
N TYR A 131 16.06 20.67 19.24
CA TYR A 131 15.58 19.37 19.70
C TYR A 131 15.91 18.27 18.70
N VAL A 132 15.80 17.03 19.13
CA VAL A 132 15.89 15.82 18.30
C VAL A 132 14.66 14.97 18.59
N LEU A 133 14.10 14.35 17.58
CA LEU A 133 13.02 13.37 17.72
C LEU A 133 13.61 11.97 17.66
N LYS A 134 13.65 11.29 18.80
CA LYS A 134 14.00 9.87 18.84
C LYS A 134 12.76 9.05 18.57
N TYR A 135 12.89 8.00 17.77
CA TYR A 135 11.79 7.09 17.51
C TYR A 135 12.06 5.68 18.01
N GLU A 136 10.97 4.99 18.32
CA GLU A 136 10.98 3.58 18.68
C GLU A 136 9.89 2.84 17.91
N HIS A 137 10.23 1.64 17.45
CA HIS A 137 9.27 0.66 17.00
C HIS A 137 9.04 -0.36 18.09
N GLU A 138 7.82 -0.39 18.59
CA GLU A 138 7.37 -1.35 19.57
C GLU A 138 6.38 -2.31 18.94
N ALA A 139 6.67 -3.59 18.97
CA ALA A 139 5.70 -4.60 18.67
C ALA A 139 5.00 -5.04 19.97
N GLN A 140 3.74 -4.63 20.10
CA GLN A 140 2.95 -4.94 21.30
C GLN A 140 2.53 -6.42 21.29
N PRO A 141 2.69 -7.16 22.39
CA PRO A 141 2.13 -8.50 22.52
C PRO A 141 0.60 -8.43 22.57
N ARG A 142 -0.08 -9.56 22.32
CA ARG A 142 -1.53 -9.62 22.60
C ARG A 142 -1.78 -9.47 24.10
N ASN A 143 -2.42 -8.35 24.47
CA ASN A 143 -2.61 -7.90 25.85
C ASN A 143 -3.68 -8.67 26.66
N ASP A 144 -4.29 -9.69 26.06
CA ASP A 144 -5.34 -10.51 26.68
C ASP A 144 -4.82 -11.83 27.29
N GLY A 145 -3.51 -12.04 27.27
CA GLY A 145 -2.85 -13.23 27.82
C GLY A 145 -2.73 -14.41 26.84
N ARG A 146 -3.15 -14.25 25.57
CA ARG A 146 -2.87 -15.23 24.50
C ARG A 146 -1.51 -15.01 23.83
N GLY A 147 -0.92 -13.82 23.94
CA GLY A 147 0.44 -13.53 23.48
C GLY A 147 1.50 -14.30 24.27
N LYS A 148 2.63 -14.62 23.66
CA LYS A 148 3.72 -15.31 24.34
C LYS A 148 4.50 -14.31 25.23
N PRO A 149 5.07 -14.74 26.37
CA PRO A 149 5.81 -13.83 27.25
C PRO A 149 7.00 -13.17 26.54
N GLN A 150 7.04 -11.84 26.54
CA GLN A 150 8.15 -11.07 25.98
C GLN A 150 9.06 -10.49 27.06
N SER A 151 10.35 -10.42 26.76
CA SER A 151 11.34 -9.71 27.58
C SER A 151 11.55 -8.26 27.17
N SER A 152 11.15 -7.90 25.95
CA SER A 152 11.14 -6.55 25.38
C SER A 152 10.01 -6.44 24.35
N THR A 153 9.48 -5.25 24.13
CA THR A 153 8.56 -4.95 23.02
C THR A 153 9.29 -4.28 21.85
N LEU A 154 10.59 -4.04 21.95
CA LEU A 154 11.37 -3.31 20.93
C LEU A 154 11.82 -4.23 19.80
N ILE A 155 11.62 -3.79 18.54
CA ILE A 155 11.90 -4.59 17.34
C ILE A 155 13.38 -5.03 17.20
N SER A 156 14.34 -4.43 17.91
CA SER A 156 15.77 -4.66 17.66
C SER A 156 16.51 -5.58 18.64
N ASP A 157 15.99 -5.84 19.84
CA ASP A 157 16.80 -6.44 20.92
C ASP A 157 16.74 -7.98 20.93
N VAL A 158 15.69 -8.55 20.34
CA VAL A 158 15.44 -10.01 20.26
C VAL A 158 14.78 -10.41 18.91
N GLU A 159 14.14 -9.47 18.18
CA GLU A 159 13.31 -9.75 16.97
C GLU A 159 14.08 -10.03 15.69
N LEU A 160 15.41 -10.07 15.75
CA LEU A 160 16.28 -10.34 14.61
C LEU A 160 16.06 -11.73 13.99
N HIS A 161 15.49 -12.67 14.76
CA HIS A 161 15.12 -14.00 14.28
C HIS A 161 13.69 -14.09 13.72
N SER A 162 12.87 -13.03 13.77
CA SER A 162 11.52 -13.01 13.19
C SER A 162 11.42 -12.10 11.95
N LEU A 163 12.43 -11.26 11.70
CA LEU A 163 12.51 -10.41 10.50
C LEU A 163 12.84 -11.23 9.25
N LEU A 164 11.80 -11.67 8.56
CA LEU A 164 11.85 -12.51 7.36
C LEU A 164 12.65 -11.86 6.23
N SER A 165 12.40 -10.58 6.02
CA SER A 165 13.09 -9.66 5.11
C SER A 165 14.62 -9.92 5.00
N TRP A 166 15.31 -10.04 6.14
CA TRP A 166 16.77 -10.22 6.18
C TRP A 166 17.22 -11.66 6.33
N ASN A 167 16.30 -12.59 6.60
CA ASN A 167 16.58 -14.02 6.78
C ASN A 167 16.14 -14.87 5.58
N THR A 168 15.40 -14.29 4.64
CA THR A 168 15.05 -14.89 3.35
C THR A 168 16.15 -14.56 2.35
N VAL A 169 16.96 -15.57 2.01
CA VAL A 169 17.91 -15.51 0.89
C VAL A 169 17.10 -15.26 -0.38
N TYR A 170 17.50 -14.35 -1.26
CA TYR A 170 16.85 -14.11 -2.56
C TYR A 170 17.89 -13.62 -3.56
N ASP A 171 17.88 -14.22 -4.76
CA ASP A 171 18.82 -13.94 -5.85
C ASP A 171 18.84 -12.43 -6.18
N ALA A 172 19.98 -11.79 -5.97
CA ALA A 172 20.16 -10.38 -6.29
C ALA A 172 20.09 -10.13 -7.80
N ALA A 173 19.58 -8.97 -8.22
CA ALA A 173 19.42 -8.68 -9.65
C ALA A 173 20.76 -8.64 -10.40
N ASP A 174 20.84 -9.34 -11.54
CA ASP A 174 22.01 -9.32 -12.41
C ASP A 174 22.14 -7.97 -13.13
N THR A 175 23.38 -7.55 -13.38
CA THR A 175 23.67 -6.32 -14.12
C THR A 175 24.77 -6.44 -15.15
N VAL A 176 24.59 -5.70 -16.25
CA VAL A 176 25.64 -5.49 -17.25
C VAL A 176 25.82 -3.99 -17.48
N ASN A 177 26.99 -3.47 -17.10
CA ASN A 177 27.33 -2.03 -17.16
C ASN A 177 26.35 -1.12 -16.38
N GLY A 178 25.77 -1.61 -15.29
CA GLY A 178 24.82 -0.89 -14.44
C GLY A 178 23.35 -1.09 -14.83
N SER A 179 23.07 -1.63 -16.02
CA SER A 179 21.71 -1.94 -16.47
C SER A 179 21.26 -3.31 -15.96
N LEU A 180 19.98 -3.42 -15.56
CA LEU A 180 19.35 -4.68 -15.14
C LEU A 180 19.26 -5.68 -16.30
N VAL A 181 19.47 -6.96 -16.01
CA VAL A 181 19.32 -8.02 -17.01
C VAL A 181 17.88 -8.55 -16.99
N HIS A 182 17.27 -8.64 -18.18
CA HIS A 182 15.92 -9.16 -18.35
C HIS A 182 15.91 -10.45 -19.18
N GLY A 183 14.93 -11.33 -18.92
CA GLY A 183 14.72 -12.55 -19.70
C GLY A 183 13.41 -13.28 -19.39
N ASP A 184 13.41 -14.58 -19.66
CA ASP A 184 12.23 -15.43 -19.47
C ASP A 184 12.18 -15.96 -18.03
N TYR A 185 11.00 -15.94 -17.42
CA TYR A 185 10.76 -16.42 -16.05
C TYR A 185 9.37 -17.06 -15.94
N HIS A 186 9.30 -18.37 -15.63
CA HIS A 186 8.06 -19.13 -15.43
C HIS A 186 6.93 -18.92 -16.47
N GLY A 187 7.27 -18.71 -17.74
CA GLY A 187 6.28 -18.49 -18.80
C GLY A 187 5.96 -17.02 -19.09
N ALA A 188 6.59 -16.09 -18.38
CA ALA A 188 6.66 -14.67 -18.70
C ALA A 188 7.99 -14.30 -19.38
N LYS A 189 8.00 -13.16 -20.08
CA LYS A 189 9.14 -12.54 -20.76
C LYS A 189 9.43 -11.16 -20.20
N ASN A 190 10.63 -10.66 -20.41
CA ASN A 190 11.08 -9.33 -19.97
C ASN A 190 11.08 -9.16 -18.43
N VAL A 191 11.26 -10.24 -17.70
CA VAL A 191 11.37 -10.25 -16.23
C VAL A 191 12.81 -9.97 -15.82
N VAL A 192 13.03 -9.16 -14.77
CA VAL A 192 14.37 -8.95 -14.18
C VAL A 192 14.90 -10.27 -13.63
N LEU A 193 16.09 -10.68 -14.08
CA LEU A 193 16.74 -11.92 -13.69
C LEU A 193 17.70 -11.68 -12.51
N GLY A 194 17.86 -12.72 -11.70
CA GLY A 194 18.93 -12.79 -10.71
C GLY A 194 20.28 -13.13 -11.34
N ASP A 195 21.36 -12.91 -10.61
CA ASP A 195 22.73 -13.21 -11.05
C ASP A 195 23.10 -14.70 -10.96
N GLY A 196 22.25 -15.48 -10.27
CA GLY A 196 22.38 -16.93 -10.12
C GLY A 196 23.47 -17.35 -9.13
N ASP A 197 24.10 -16.40 -8.44
CA ASP A 197 24.81 -16.60 -7.18
C ASP A 197 23.82 -16.39 -6.03
N TYR A 198 23.94 -17.20 -4.99
CA TYR A 198 23.07 -17.11 -3.82
C TYR A 198 23.89 -17.15 -2.52
N THR A 199 25.19 -16.98 -2.67
CA THR A 199 26.17 -17.09 -1.59
C THR A 199 26.71 -15.75 -1.17
N ASP A 200 26.25 -14.67 -1.81
CA ASP A 200 26.75 -13.33 -1.56
C ASP A 200 25.92 -12.63 -0.46
N ALA A 201 26.42 -11.48 0.00
CA ALA A 201 25.77 -10.73 1.07
C ALA A 201 24.61 -9.85 0.58
N ASN A 202 24.45 -9.73 -0.73
CA ASN A 202 23.39 -8.99 -1.41
C ASN A 202 22.15 -9.87 -1.60
N ASP A 203 22.29 -11.19 -1.50
CA ASP A 203 21.21 -12.16 -1.68
C ASP A 203 20.19 -12.15 -0.52
N ASN A 204 19.33 -11.14 -0.48
CA ASN A 204 18.22 -11.06 0.44
C ASN A 204 16.98 -10.45 -0.23
N TYR A 205 15.82 -10.75 0.34
CA TYR A 205 14.51 -10.35 -0.20
C TYR A 205 14.40 -8.84 -0.48
N GLN A 206 14.96 -7.99 0.38
CA GLN A 206 14.85 -6.53 0.25
C GLN A 206 15.62 -6.03 -0.95
N ASN A 207 16.83 -6.54 -1.17
CA ASN A 207 17.61 -6.20 -2.36
C ASN A 207 16.93 -6.72 -3.65
N GLY A 208 16.26 -7.87 -3.58
CA GLY A 208 15.48 -8.44 -4.69
C GLY A 208 14.23 -7.64 -5.07
N VAL A 209 13.57 -6.99 -4.10
CA VAL A 209 12.35 -6.21 -4.33
C VAL A 209 12.62 -4.74 -4.70
N TRP A 210 13.73 -4.15 -4.27
CA TRP A 210 13.96 -2.70 -4.39
C TRP A 210 14.84 -2.22 -5.56
N ASN A 211 15.38 -3.14 -6.36
CA ASN A 211 16.32 -2.84 -7.45
C ASN A 211 15.76 -1.94 -8.57
N HIS A 212 14.44 -1.76 -8.66
CA HIS A 212 13.80 -0.88 -9.64
C HIS A 212 13.87 0.61 -9.26
N LEU A 213 14.15 0.93 -7.99
CA LEU A 213 14.23 2.31 -7.51
C LEU A 213 15.65 2.84 -7.46
N TYR A 214 15.79 4.13 -7.75
CA TYR A 214 17.10 4.78 -7.80
C TYR A 214 17.04 6.28 -7.51
N PHE A 215 18.18 6.87 -7.20
CA PHE A 215 18.37 8.32 -7.14
C PHE A 215 19.68 8.73 -7.83
N TYR A 216 19.90 10.03 -8.04
CA TYR A 216 21.10 10.54 -8.74
C TYR A 216 22.07 11.30 -7.83
N ALA A 217 21.53 12.11 -6.91
CA ALA A 217 22.35 12.96 -6.06
C ALA A 217 21.89 12.95 -4.60
N ASP A 218 20.58 13.05 -4.37
CA ASP A 218 19.95 13.11 -3.06
C ASP A 218 18.57 12.44 -3.09
N LEU A 219 17.90 12.42 -1.94
CA LEU A 219 16.52 11.98 -1.78
C LEU A 219 15.49 13.12 -1.90
N GLU A 220 15.86 14.24 -2.52
CA GLU A 220 14.93 15.36 -2.83
C GLU A 220 14.62 15.39 -4.35
N GLY A 221 14.91 14.29 -5.05
CA GLY A 221 14.67 14.17 -6.49
C GLY A 221 15.65 14.97 -7.34
N SER A 222 16.84 15.34 -6.84
CA SER A 222 17.81 16.05 -7.67
C SER A 222 18.45 15.13 -8.72
N ASN A 223 18.36 15.56 -9.99
CA ASN A 223 19.14 15.01 -11.11
C ASN A 223 19.97 16.13 -11.77
N PRO A 224 21.08 16.57 -11.13
CA PRO A 224 21.80 17.79 -11.54
C PRO A 224 22.49 17.66 -12.90
N ALA A 225 22.79 16.44 -13.34
CA ALA A 225 23.34 16.17 -14.66
C ALA A 225 22.27 16.10 -15.76
N GLY A 226 20.98 16.03 -15.38
CA GLY A 226 19.88 15.74 -16.31
C GLY A 226 20.11 14.44 -17.08
N THR A 227 20.73 13.45 -16.45
CA THR A 227 21.13 12.17 -17.07
C THR A 227 20.04 11.12 -16.88
N SER A 228 20.01 10.13 -17.76
CA SER A 228 19.21 8.91 -17.59
C SER A 228 20.06 7.64 -17.74
N LEU A 229 21.38 7.81 -17.87
CA LEU A 229 22.30 6.68 -18.09
C LEU A 229 22.33 5.75 -16.87
N GLU A 230 22.21 4.45 -17.10
CA GLU A 230 22.25 3.41 -16.05
C GLU A 230 23.47 3.53 -15.12
N LYS A 231 24.65 3.82 -15.67
CA LYS A 231 25.87 4.01 -14.87
C LYS A 231 25.81 5.17 -13.87
N ASP A 232 24.88 6.11 -14.04
CA ASP A 232 24.70 7.27 -13.17
C ASP A 232 23.57 7.04 -12.15
N LYS A 233 22.76 5.98 -12.29
CA LYS A 233 21.70 5.62 -11.36
C LYS A 233 22.29 4.98 -10.10
N ILE A 234 21.85 5.45 -8.94
CA ILE A 234 22.18 4.85 -7.64
C ILE A 234 21.00 3.97 -7.25
N ARG A 235 21.02 2.71 -7.71
CA ARG A 235 19.93 1.75 -7.51
C ARG A 235 19.93 1.18 -6.09
N LEU A 236 18.76 1.20 -5.48
CA LEU A 236 18.50 0.62 -4.18
C LEU A 236 18.70 -0.90 -4.21
N GLY A 237 19.34 -1.47 -3.18
CA GLY A 237 19.55 -2.92 -3.09
C GLY A 237 20.65 -3.50 -3.99
N MET A 238 21.45 -2.66 -4.66
CA MET A 238 22.46 -3.11 -5.63
C MET A 238 23.84 -2.56 -5.30
N PRO A 239 24.96 -3.24 -5.60
CA PRO A 239 26.29 -2.68 -5.35
C PRO A 239 26.57 -1.44 -6.23
N ASN A 240 26.99 -0.31 -5.64
CA ASN A 240 27.45 0.87 -6.38
C ASN A 240 28.93 1.16 -6.08
N SER A 241 29.78 1.03 -7.11
CA SER A 241 31.23 1.27 -6.99
C SER A 241 31.63 2.73 -7.14
N THR A 242 30.71 3.62 -7.50
CA THR A 242 30.99 5.00 -7.96
C THR A 242 30.72 6.05 -6.89
N THR A 243 29.78 5.81 -5.97
CA THR A 243 29.27 6.85 -5.05
C THR A 243 29.80 6.76 -3.62
N GLY A 244 30.62 5.74 -3.29
CA GLY A 244 31.07 5.51 -1.91
C GLY A 244 29.92 5.23 -0.93
N PHE A 245 28.71 5.06 -1.45
CA PHE A 245 27.46 4.87 -0.73
C PHE A 245 27.09 3.37 -0.77
N PRO A 246 26.94 2.69 0.39
CA PRO A 246 26.49 1.31 0.41
C PRO A 246 24.98 1.30 0.12
N VAL A 247 24.61 0.90 -1.10
CA VAL A 247 23.22 0.69 -1.52
C VAL A 247 22.70 -0.72 -1.18
N ILE A 248 23.59 -1.56 -0.64
CA ILE A 248 23.24 -2.82 0.02
C ILE A 248 22.81 -2.49 1.44
N TYR A 249 21.58 -2.87 1.79
CA TYR A 249 21.00 -2.49 3.06
C TYR A 249 21.71 -3.14 4.25
N PRO A 250 22.03 -2.37 5.30
CA PRO A 250 22.50 -2.95 6.54
C PRO A 250 21.39 -3.79 7.18
N VAL A 251 21.78 -4.87 7.83
CA VAL A 251 20.87 -5.69 8.65
C VAL A 251 20.09 -4.78 9.61
N ASN A 252 18.77 -4.97 9.70
CA ASN A 252 17.86 -4.23 10.57
C ASN A 252 17.70 -2.74 10.26
N SER A 253 17.83 -2.35 8.99
CA SER A 253 17.59 -0.98 8.55
C SER A 253 16.59 -0.97 7.40
N GLY A 254 15.70 0.02 7.36
CA GLY A 254 14.82 0.23 6.21
C GLY A 254 15.56 0.75 4.97
N PRO A 255 14.92 0.83 3.78
CA PRO A 255 15.54 1.37 2.58
C PRO A 255 16.08 2.79 2.68
N ALA A 256 15.63 3.61 3.64
CA ALA A 256 16.20 4.93 3.92
C ALA A 256 17.28 4.91 5.03
N PHE A 257 17.82 3.73 5.35
CA PHE A 257 18.86 3.48 6.35
C PHE A 257 18.44 3.80 7.79
N HIS A 258 17.15 4.04 8.04
CA HIS A 258 16.63 4.18 9.40
C HIS A 258 16.65 2.81 10.12
N PRO A 259 17.28 2.71 11.31
CA PRO A 259 17.32 1.47 12.08
C PRO A 259 15.95 1.07 12.64
N MET A 260 15.67 -0.24 12.69
CA MET A 260 14.40 -0.78 13.20
C MET A 260 14.20 -0.65 14.71
N GLY A 261 15.26 -0.41 15.48
CA GLY A 261 15.15 -0.20 16.91
C GLY A 261 16.51 0.09 17.55
N PRO A 262 16.55 0.31 18.87
CA PRO A 262 17.70 0.86 19.59
C PRO A 262 18.99 0.01 19.63
N ALA A 263 19.06 -1.13 18.95
CA ALA A 263 20.25 -1.99 18.98
C ALA A 263 21.38 -1.44 18.10
N GLY A 264 22.38 -0.81 18.74
CA GLY A 264 23.84 -1.02 18.62
C GLY A 264 24.52 -1.22 17.25
N ASN A 265 23.84 -1.06 16.12
CA ASN A 265 24.50 -1.02 14.83
C ASN A 265 25.23 0.32 14.73
N ASN A 266 26.42 0.33 14.13
CA ASN A 266 27.08 1.58 13.73
C ASN A 266 26.31 2.22 12.55
N ASN A 267 24.98 2.28 12.65
CA ASN A 267 24.08 2.79 11.63
C ASN A 267 24.17 4.32 11.65
N PRO A 268 24.29 4.94 10.46
CA PRO A 268 24.57 6.36 10.38
C PRO A 268 23.39 7.27 10.77
N ASN A 269 22.16 6.76 10.94
CA ASN A 269 20.95 7.54 11.25
C ASN A 269 20.42 7.39 12.70
N ALA A 270 21.08 6.59 13.55
CA ALA A 270 20.93 6.56 15.02
C ALA A 270 19.52 6.71 15.66
N ASN A 271 18.48 6.02 15.14
CA ASN A 271 17.09 6.03 15.64
C ASN A 271 16.49 7.44 15.85
N VAL A 272 16.87 8.40 15.00
CA VAL A 272 16.27 9.74 14.97
C VAL A 272 15.46 9.97 13.70
N LEU A 273 14.37 10.73 13.82
CA LEU A 273 13.59 11.13 12.64
C LEU A 273 14.36 12.18 11.82
N THR A 274 14.20 12.11 10.52
CA THR A 274 14.79 13.03 9.53
C THR A 274 13.72 13.94 8.95
N PHE A 275 14.03 15.18 8.63
CA PHE A 275 13.09 16.11 8.02
C PHE A 275 13.15 16.01 6.49
N SER A 276 11.99 15.93 5.83
CA SER A 276 11.84 15.74 4.38
C SER A 276 11.82 17.04 3.56
N GLU A 277 12.34 18.12 4.13
CA GLU A 277 12.50 19.46 3.52
C GLU A 277 11.32 19.93 2.64
N ASP A 278 11.60 20.60 1.52
CA ASP A 278 10.59 21.27 0.69
C ASP A 278 10.01 20.36 -0.41
N SER A 279 10.69 19.27 -0.78
CA SER A 279 10.22 18.37 -1.83
C SER A 279 9.66 17.04 -1.33
N GLY A 280 9.95 16.66 -0.07
CA GLY A 280 9.65 15.31 0.43
C GLY A 280 10.79 14.34 0.10
N THR A 281 10.69 13.09 0.58
CA THR A 281 11.63 12.06 0.13
C THR A 281 11.22 11.55 -1.25
N VAL A 282 12.00 11.84 -2.27
CA VAL A 282 11.75 11.50 -3.68
C VAL A 282 12.85 10.59 -4.23
N VAL A 283 12.44 9.43 -4.74
CA VAL A 283 13.27 8.52 -5.55
C VAL A 283 12.73 8.47 -6.98
N PHE A 284 13.41 7.75 -7.87
CA PHE A 284 12.99 7.54 -9.25
C PHE A 284 12.74 6.06 -9.53
N THR A 285 11.85 5.80 -10.50
CA THR A 285 11.60 4.48 -11.09
C THR A 285 11.47 4.60 -12.61
N GLN A 286 11.43 3.47 -13.30
CA GLN A 286 11.27 3.40 -14.75
C GLN A 286 9.85 2.94 -15.13
N MET A 287 9.19 3.66 -16.06
CA MET A 287 7.87 3.33 -16.60
C MET A 287 7.91 2.73 -18.02
N LYS A 288 6.72 2.46 -18.58
CA LYS A 288 6.51 2.12 -20.00
C LYS A 288 7.28 3.03 -20.97
N VAL A 289 7.19 4.35 -20.76
CA VAL A 289 7.67 5.36 -21.72
C VAL A 289 8.32 6.57 -21.04
N LEU A 290 8.60 6.50 -19.74
CA LEU A 290 9.20 7.57 -18.96
C LEU A 290 10.35 7.02 -18.15
N GLU A 291 11.56 7.50 -18.44
CA GLU A 291 12.72 7.31 -17.58
C GLU A 291 12.72 8.38 -16.49
N ASN A 292 13.23 8.05 -15.31
CA ASN A 292 13.28 8.94 -14.16
C ASN A 292 11.90 9.45 -13.70
N LEU A 293 10.90 8.57 -13.58
CA LEU A 293 9.64 8.95 -12.94
C LEU A 293 9.89 9.21 -11.45
N PRO A 294 9.65 10.43 -10.93
CA PRO A 294 9.76 10.68 -9.50
C PRO A 294 8.63 9.98 -8.73
N ILE A 295 9.01 9.26 -7.69
CA ILE A 295 8.17 8.65 -6.66
C ILE A 295 8.46 9.37 -5.36
N MET A 296 7.48 10.12 -4.86
CA MET A 296 7.55 10.71 -3.51
C MET A 296 7.10 9.64 -2.52
N LEU A 297 8.04 9.20 -1.68
CA LEU A 297 7.83 8.20 -0.64
C LEU A 297 7.30 8.83 0.64
N THR A 298 7.50 10.14 0.84
CA THR A 298 6.97 10.90 1.98
C THR A 298 6.71 12.35 1.58
N SER A 299 5.74 12.97 2.25
CA SER A 299 5.35 14.36 2.04
C SER A 299 6.49 15.35 2.30
N PRO A 300 6.48 16.54 1.69
CA PRO A 300 7.28 17.66 2.14
C PRO A 300 7.01 18.05 3.61
N ARG A 301 8.03 18.58 4.26
CA ARG A 301 8.01 19.17 5.61
C ARG A 301 7.47 18.24 6.70
N ILE A 302 7.78 16.95 6.63
CA ILE A 302 7.42 15.97 7.66
C ILE A 302 8.68 15.38 8.30
N TRP A 303 8.57 14.96 9.56
CA TRP A 303 9.61 14.19 10.23
C TRP A 303 9.36 12.72 9.97
N GLU A 304 10.36 12.00 9.47
CA GLU A 304 10.18 10.63 9.01
C GLU A 304 11.24 9.66 9.49
N ALA A 305 10.86 8.39 9.55
CA ALA A 305 11.76 7.27 9.42
C ALA A 305 11.17 6.30 8.39
N LEU A 306 11.79 6.23 7.21
CA LEU A 306 11.21 5.61 6.01
C LEU A 306 11.72 4.18 5.80
N GLY A 307 10.80 3.29 5.43
CA GLY A 307 11.12 1.94 4.98
C GLY A 307 11.25 0.90 6.09
N LEU A 308 10.63 1.10 7.23
CA LEU A 308 10.80 0.22 8.37
C LEU A 308 9.93 -1.04 8.19
N PRO A 309 10.49 -2.25 7.95
CA PRO A 309 9.69 -3.46 7.75
C PRO A 309 8.72 -3.75 8.90
N LEU A 310 7.52 -4.19 8.56
CA LEU A 310 6.56 -4.72 9.54
C LEU A 310 6.88 -6.19 9.82
N THR A 311 6.88 -6.59 11.10
CA THR A 311 6.94 -7.99 11.50
C THR A 311 5.65 -8.42 12.18
N PRO A 312 4.91 -9.39 11.60
CA PRO A 312 3.68 -9.93 12.19
C PRO A 312 3.94 -10.82 13.41
N PHE A 313 5.18 -11.22 13.66
CA PHE A 313 5.51 -12.28 14.61
C PHE A 313 6.26 -11.79 15.84
N GLU A 314 5.85 -12.31 16.99
CA GLU A 314 6.62 -12.19 18.23
C GLU A 314 7.90 -13.03 18.20
N ASP A 315 9.01 -12.52 18.72
CA ASP A 315 10.31 -13.22 18.65
C ASP A 315 10.31 -14.50 19.43
N SER A 316 9.58 -14.50 20.55
CA SER A 316 9.42 -15.68 21.38
C SER A 316 8.76 -16.84 20.63
N ILE A 317 8.10 -16.57 19.49
CA ILE A 317 7.52 -17.60 18.63
C ILE A 317 8.64 -18.38 17.91
N ASN A 318 9.84 -17.81 17.76
CA ASN A 318 11.02 -18.43 17.15
C ASN A 318 10.65 -19.13 15.83
N PHE A 319 10.00 -18.37 14.95
CA PHE A 319 9.33 -18.85 13.75
C PHE A 319 10.17 -19.86 12.95
N PHE A 320 11.45 -19.57 12.71
CA PHE A 320 12.32 -20.43 11.90
C PHE A 320 12.74 -21.76 12.58
N VAL A 321 12.54 -21.89 13.90
CA VAL A 321 12.84 -23.15 14.61
C VAL A 321 11.62 -24.06 14.66
N ASP A 322 10.43 -23.50 14.89
CA ASP A 322 9.19 -24.27 14.91
C ASP A 322 7.99 -23.43 14.38
N PRO A 323 7.83 -23.32 13.05
CA PRO A 323 6.63 -22.74 12.45
C PRO A 323 5.33 -23.36 12.91
N GLY A 324 5.34 -24.59 13.46
CA GLY A 324 4.17 -25.26 14.00
C GLY A 324 3.69 -24.73 15.34
N ALA A 325 4.49 -23.89 15.99
CA ALA A 325 4.09 -23.15 17.18
C ALA A 325 3.41 -21.80 16.85
N VAL A 326 3.12 -21.54 15.57
CA VAL A 326 2.46 -20.33 15.05
C VAL A 326 1.00 -20.66 14.78
N ASP A 327 0.11 -19.82 15.28
CA ASP A 327 -1.31 -19.81 14.96
C ASP A 327 -1.77 -18.40 14.58
N GLU A 328 -2.95 -18.27 13.98
CA GLU A 328 -3.53 -16.96 13.62
C GLU A 328 -3.64 -16.05 14.86
N ASP A 329 -3.88 -16.65 16.02
CA ASP A 329 -3.95 -15.95 17.29
C ASP A 329 -2.60 -15.45 17.81
N SER A 330 -1.49 -15.85 17.18
CA SER A 330 -0.14 -15.40 17.51
C SER A 330 0.32 -14.21 16.66
N ILE A 331 -0.51 -13.81 15.69
CA ILE A 331 -0.24 -12.66 14.83
C ILE A 331 -0.50 -11.37 15.58
N ARG A 332 0.47 -10.46 15.48
CA ARG A 332 0.40 -9.11 16.05
C ARG A 332 -0.65 -8.28 15.32
N PRO A 333 -1.50 -7.51 16.02
CA PRO A 333 -2.51 -6.70 15.35
C PRO A 333 -2.01 -5.35 14.81
N TYR A 334 -0.87 -4.87 15.31
CA TYR A 334 -0.24 -3.62 14.88
C TYR A 334 1.20 -3.51 15.39
N VAL A 335 2.00 -2.66 14.75
CA VAL A 335 3.24 -2.08 15.29
C VAL A 335 2.90 -0.72 15.90
N LYS A 336 3.35 -0.47 17.12
CA LYS A 336 3.26 0.84 17.78
C LYS A 336 4.52 1.63 17.47
N MET A 337 4.34 2.81 16.89
CA MET A 337 5.43 3.73 16.51
C MET A 337 5.42 4.89 17.49
N LYS A 338 6.55 5.19 18.12
CA LYS A 338 6.68 6.28 19.09
C LYS A 338 7.68 7.31 18.61
N ALA A 339 7.40 8.57 18.93
CA ALA A 339 8.36 9.65 18.83
C ALA A 339 8.46 10.38 20.18
N SER A 340 9.69 10.55 20.67
CA SER A 340 10.00 11.27 21.90
C SER A 340 10.92 12.44 21.61
N MET A 341 10.63 13.59 22.21
CA MET A 341 11.41 14.82 21.98
C MET A 341 12.51 14.97 23.02
N HIS A 342 13.74 15.19 22.55
CA HIS A 342 14.94 15.40 23.36
C HIS A 342 15.56 16.75 23.06
N TYR A 343 16.20 17.37 24.05
CA TYR A 343 17.05 18.54 23.79
C TYR A 343 18.25 18.15 22.93
N PHE A 344 18.63 18.98 21.97
CA PHE A 344 19.81 18.71 21.16
C PHE A 344 21.10 18.81 22.01
N ASP A 345 21.94 17.77 21.97
CA ASP A 345 23.30 17.75 22.54
C ASP A 345 24.31 17.40 21.44
N PRO A 346 25.14 18.35 20.99
CA PRO A 346 26.14 18.10 19.94
C PRO A 346 27.26 17.13 20.35
N ASN A 347 27.32 16.74 21.63
CA ASN A 347 28.27 15.75 22.13
C ASN A 347 27.67 14.33 22.19
N SER A 348 26.36 14.18 21.96
CA SER A 348 25.72 12.86 21.84
C SER A 348 25.90 12.32 20.42
N PRO A 349 26.18 11.01 20.24
CA PRO A 349 26.30 10.40 18.91
C PRO A 349 25.06 10.57 18.01
N ASP A 350 23.87 10.58 18.60
CA ASP A 350 22.57 10.75 17.94
C ASP A 350 22.03 12.19 18.06
N GLY A 351 22.83 13.12 18.60
CA GLY A 351 22.41 14.49 18.90
C GLY A 351 21.37 14.59 20.03
N ALA A 352 20.93 13.49 20.65
CA ALA A 352 19.88 13.50 21.66
C ALA A 352 20.45 13.64 23.09
N GLY A 353 20.08 14.71 23.76
CA GLY A 353 20.36 14.96 25.17
C GLY A 353 19.22 14.52 26.09
N ALA A 354 18.97 15.30 27.15
CA ALA A 354 17.88 15.02 28.08
C ALA A 354 16.50 15.07 27.41
N ALA A 355 15.58 14.20 27.83
CA ALA A 355 14.19 14.23 27.39
C ALA A 355 13.55 15.59 27.72
N VAL A 356 12.72 16.10 26.82
CA VAL A 356 11.96 17.33 27.03
C VAL A 356 10.79 17.02 27.95
N ILE A 357 10.65 17.83 29.00
CA ILE A 357 9.54 17.78 29.94
C ILE A 357 8.64 18.98 29.68
N ASP A 358 7.36 18.72 29.46
CA ASP A 358 6.34 19.76 29.26
C ASP A 358 6.04 20.54 30.56
N SER A 359 5.28 21.61 30.43
CA SER A 359 4.83 22.45 31.55
C SER A 359 4.00 21.71 32.61
N HIS A 360 3.48 20.52 32.30
CA HIS A 360 2.73 19.65 33.20
C HIS A 360 3.62 18.60 33.90
N GLY A 361 4.91 18.55 33.59
CA GLY A 361 5.87 17.61 34.19
C GLY A 361 5.94 16.26 33.48
N ASN A 362 5.33 16.12 32.31
CA ASN A 362 5.34 14.88 31.52
C ASN A 362 6.41 14.95 30.42
N PRO A 363 7.04 13.82 30.06
CA PRO A 363 7.84 13.74 28.84
C PRO A 363 7.01 14.10 27.60
N VAL A 364 7.59 14.84 26.66
CA VAL A 364 6.98 15.09 25.36
C VAL A 364 7.18 13.85 24.48
N GLU A 365 6.14 13.02 24.38
CA GLU A 365 6.10 11.79 23.59
C GLU A 365 4.72 11.64 22.92
N ALA A 366 4.70 11.04 21.73
CA ALA A 366 3.48 10.61 21.06
C ALA A 366 3.65 9.21 20.45
N PHE A 367 2.54 8.57 20.12
CA PHE A 367 2.55 7.29 19.42
C PHE A 367 1.44 7.21 18.38
N GLY A 368 1.69 6.40 17.35
CA GLY A 368 0.72 5.91 16.38
C GLY A 368 0.78 4.38 16.27
N THR A 369 -0.14 3.78 15.52
CA THR A 369 -0.17 2.32 15.32
C THR A 369 -0.31 2.00 13.84
N ALA A 370 0.64 1.25 13.27
CA ALA A 370 0.54 0.68 11.93
C ALA A 370 -0.11 -0.71 12.03
N PRO A 371 -1.34 -0.93 11.51
CA PRO A 371 -1.97 -2.24 11.53
C PRO A 371 -1.14 -3.26 10.74
N ILE A 372 -1.22 -4.51 11.17
CA ILE A 372 -0.63 -5.64 10.46
C ILE A 372 -1.78 -6.44 9.87
N ASP A 373 -1.75 -6.57 8.56
CA ASP A 373 -2.69 -7.38 7.79
C ASP A 373 -2.02 -8.69 7.39
N ILE A 374 -2.76 -9.80 7.38
CA ILE A 374 -2.31 -11.03 6.73
C ILE A 374 -3.47 -11.48 5.87
N PRO A 375 -3.29 -11.56 4.53
CA PRO A 375 -4.34 -12.01 3.65
C PRO A 375 -4.84 -13.40 4.07
N ASN A 376 -6.15 -13.52 4.26
CA ASN A 376 -6.83 -14.75 4.67
C ASN A 376 -7.06 -15.72 3.49
N CYS A 377 -6.11 -15.76 2.55
CA CYS A 377 -6.21 -16.56 1.34
C CYS A 377 -6.53 -18.03 1.66
N GLU A 378 -6.02 -18.55 2.77
CA GLU A 378 -6.24 -19.92 3.22
C GLU A 378 -7.68 -20.25 3.63
N ARG A 379 -8.49 -19.23 3.97
CA ARG A 379 -9.91 -19.42 4.26
C ARG A 379 -10.73 -19.77 3.03
N CYS A 380 -10.22 -19.48 1.82
CA CYS A 380 -10.85 -19.89 0.56
C CYS A 380 -10.00 -20.92 -0.18
N HIS A 381 -8.72 -20.64 -0.42
CA HIS A 381 -7.80 -21.46 -1.21
C HIS A 381 -7.32 -22.73 -0.50
N SER A 382 -7.51 -22.85 0.81
CA SER A 382 -7.33 -24.13 1.53
C SER A 382 -8.62 -24.72 2.07
N ALA A 383 -9.75 -24.04 1.91
CA ALA A 383 -11.02 -24.58 2.36
C ALA A 383 -11.45 -25.74 1.44
N PRO A 384 -12.02 -26.82 2.00
CA PRO A 384 -12.57 -27.91 1.20
C PRO A 384 -13.72 -27.44 0.31
N ALA A 385 -14.00 -28.19 -0.76
CA ALA A 385 -15.14 -27.93 -1.66
C ALA A 385 -16.51 -27.95 -0.96
N GLN A 386 -16.59 -28.55 0.22
CA GLN A 386 -17.80 -28.64 1.03
C GLN A 386 -17.48 -28.30 2.48
N ASP A 387 -18.37 -27.55 3.13
CA ASP A 387 -18.29 -27.25 4.56
C ASP A 387 -18.46 -28.53 5.41
N VAL A 388 -18.34 -28.39 6.73
CA VAL A 388 -18.49 -29.49 7.69
C VAL A 388 -19.89 -30.14 7.70
N ASN A 389 -20.89 -29.48 7.10
CA ASN A 389 -22.27 -29.95 6.98
C ASN A 389 -22.56 -30.58 5.60
N GLY A 390 -21.59 -30.58 4.69
CA GLY A 390 -21.73 -31.08 3.32
C GLY A 390 -22.35 -30.08 2.33
N ASN A 391 -22.50 -28.81 2.72
CA ASN A 391 -22.92 -27.75 1.80
C ASN A 391 -21.72 -27.35 0.92
N PRO A 392 -21.94 -26.98 -0.36
CA PRO A 392 -20.86 -26.45 -1.19
C PRO A 392 -20.24 -25.20 -0.56
N ASN A 393 -18.92 -25.16 -0.50
CA ASN A 393 -18.20 -23.93 -0.20
C ASN A 393 -18.16 -23.09 -1.48
N ILE A 394 -18.90 -21.97 -1.48
CA ILE A 394 -19.11 -21.17 -2.67
C ILE A 394 -17.88 -20.34 -3.07
N ASN A 395 -17.01 -20.03 -2.10
CA ASN A 395 -15.81 -19.22 -2.30
C ASN A 395 -14.53 -20.06 -2.43
N SER A 396 -14.61 -21.39 -2.29
CA SER A 396 -13.45 -22.28 -2.43
C SER A 396 -13.22 -22.69 -3.90
N PRO A 397 -12.00 -22.53 -4.44
CA PRO A 397 -11.65 -23.05 -5.76
C PRO A 397 -11.41 -24.56 -5.77
N ASN A 398 -11.33 -25.22 -4.60
CA ASN A 398 -10.98 -26.64 -4.46
C ASN A 398 -12.11 -27.62 -4.87
N THR A 399 -12.99 -27.18 -5.77
CA THR A 399 -14.03 -28.02 -6.39
C THR A 399 -13.45 -29.02 -7.41
N ASP A 400 -12.26 -28.74 -7.95
CA ASP A 400 -11.47 -29.71 -8.70
C ASP A 400 -10.80 -30.72 -7.75
N PRO A 401 -11.10 -32.03 -7.87
CA PRO A 401 -10.46 -33.05 -7.05
C PRO A 401 -8.93 -33.11 -7.16
N MET A 402 -8.35 -32.69 -8.29
CA MET A 402 -6.89 -32.66 -8.44
C MET A 402 -6.27 -31.53 -7.63
N LEU A 403 -6.80 -30.31 -7.75
CA LEU A 403 -6.39 -29.18 -6.94
C LEU A 403 -6.56 -29.47 -5.45
N ALA A 404 -7.73 -29.99 -5.05
CA ALA A 404 -8.00 -30.37 -3.66
C ALA A 404 -6.98 -31.38 -3.12
N ALA A 405 -6.59 -32.39 -3.91
CA ALA A 405 -5.59 -33.37 -3.51
C ALA A 405 -4.19 -32.76 -3.30
N LEU A 406 -3.79 -31.78 -4.13
CA LEU A 406 -2.52 -31.06 -3.97
C LEU A 406 -2.49 -30.24 -2.68
N VAL A 407 -3.59 -29.54 -2.40
CA VAL A 407 -3.78 -28.74 -1.18
C VAL A 407 -3.76 -29.63 0.06
N ASP A 408 -4.53 -30.72 0.07
CA ASP A 408 -4.57 -31.67 1.18
C ASP A 408 -3.20 -32.30 1.46
N GLN A 409 -2.44 -32.61 0.41
CA GLN A 409 -1.09 -33.15 0.53
C GLN A 409 -0.13 -32.13 1.16
N GLU A 410 -0.19 -30.87 0.74
CA GLU A 410 0.65 -29.80 1.31
C GLU A 410 0.36 -29.62 2.80
N ILE A 411 -0.92 -29.55 3.16
CA ILE A 411 -1.36 -29.45 4.56
C ILE A 411 -0.88 -30.67 5.36
N ALA A 412 -1.04 -31.88 4.83
CA ALA A 412 -0.62 -33.12 5.48
C ALA A 412 0.89 -33.18 5.71
N PHE A 413 1.69 -32.71 4.74
CA PHE A 413 3.15 -32.63 4.89
C PHE A 413 3.55 -31.75 6.06
N TRP A 414 3.04 -30.52 6.15
CA TRP A 414 3.43 -29.59 7.22
C TRP A 414 2.98 -30.08 8.60
N LYS A 415 1.78 -30.68 8.69
CA LYS A 415 1.30 -31.37 9.89
C LYS A 415 2.22 -32.54 10.29
N ALA A 416 2.73 -33.30 9.33
CA ALA A 416 3.65 -34.41 9.62
C ALA A 416 5.04 -33.91 10.02
N TYR A 417 5.54 -32.85 9.38
CA TYR A 417 6.88 -32.31 9.56
C TYR A 417 7.07 -31.64 10.92
N TYR A 418 6.08 -30.86 11.38
CA TYR A 418 6.13 -30.19 12.68
C TYR A 418 5.24 -30.89 13.70
N PRO A 419 5.81 -31.55 14.73
CA PRO A 419 5.03 -32.26 15.75
C PRO A 419 3.99 -31.37 16.47
N THR A 420 4.29 -30.07 16.62
CA THR A 420 3.41 -29.07 17.21
C THR A 420 2.13 -28.87 16.41
N MET A 421 2.15 -28.97 15.08
CA MET A 421 0.94 -28.88 14.24
C MET A 421 0.04 -30.12 14.32
N GLN A 422 0.54 -31.26 14.82
CA GLN A 422 -0.28 -32.48 14.98
C GLN A 422 -1.29 -32.35 16.12
N THR A 423 -1.00 -31.47 17.09
CA THR A 423 -1.82 -31.29 18.31
C THR A 423 -2.20 -29.84 18.55
N GLY A 424 -1.60 -28.90 17.82
CA GLY A 424 -1.86 -27.45 17.86
C GLY A 424 -2.65 -26.96 16.64
N SER A 425 -2.43 -25.69 16.29
CA SER A 425 -3.10 -25.05 15.14
C SER A 425 -2.60 -25.62 13.82
N ASP A 426 -3.50 -25.66 12.83
CA ASP A 426 -3.16 -25.99 11.45
C ASP A 426 -3.10 -24.78 10.52
N TRP A 427 -3.20 -23.56 11.08
CA TRP A 427 -3.25 -22.33 10.32
C TRP A 427 -2.06 -22.19 9.36
N TYR A 428 -0.83 -22.40 9.83
CA TYR A 428 0.36 -22.36 8.96
C TYR A 428 0.32 -23.41 7.85
N ALA A 429 -0.16 -24.62 8.14
CA ALA A 429 -0.29 -25.66 7.12
C ALA A 429 -1.32 -25.26 6.04
N ARG A 430 -2.44 -24.63 6.44
CA ARG A 430 -3.44 -24.06 5.51
C ARG A 430 -2.86 -22.90 4.69
N LEU A 431 -2.05 -22.01 5.27
CA LEU A 431 -1.36 -20.98 4.49
C LEU A 431 -0.50 -21.58 3.36
N LYS A 432 0.16 -22.71 3.62
CA LYS A 432 0.96 -23.40 2.58
C LYS A 432 0.09 -24.11 1.56
N GLY A 433 -0.99 -24.75 1.98
CA GLY A 433 -2.01 -25.28 1.07
C GLY A 433 -2.58 -24.20 0.15
N ALA A 434 -2.80 -22.99 0.66
CA ALA A 434 -3.32 -21.86 -0.10
C ALA A 434 -2.33 -21.41 -1.18
N ALA A 435 -1.04 -21.33 -0.85
CA ALA A 435 0.00 -21.01 -1.82
C ALA A 435 0.03 -22.03 -2.98
N ILE A 436 -0.07 -23.33 -2.69
CA ILE A 436 -0.16 -24.37 -3.73
C ILE A 436 -1.43 -24.21 -4.57
N SER A 437 -2.58 -23.98 -3.93
CA SER A 437 -3.84 -23.74 -4.64
C SER A 437 -3.73 -22.58 -5.62
N ILE A 438 -3.24 -21.42 -5.16
CA ILE A 438 -3.14 -20.21 -5.97
C ILE A 438 -2.15 -20.38 -7.12
N LEU A 439 -0.96 -20.92 -6.85
CA LEU A 439 0.07 -21.12 -7.88
C LEU A 439 -0.35 -22.18 -8.91
N SER A 440 -1.02 -23.26 -8.50
CA SER A 440 -1.56 -24.27 -9.43
C SER A 440 -2.69 -23.71 -10.28
N VAL A 441 -3.62 -22.95 -9.68
CA VAL A 441 -4.66 -22.24 -10.45
C VAL A 441 -4.04 -21.26 -11.44
N HIS A 442 -2.96 -20.57 -11.04
CA HIS A 442 -2.25 -19.65 -11.92
C HIS A 442 -1.58 -20.38 -13.09
N ASP A 443 -0.93 -21.52 -12.84
CA ASP A 443 -0.37 -22.38 -13.90
C ASP A 443 -1.45 -22.84 -14.88
N ASP A 444 -2.61 -23.28 -14.38
CA ASP A 444 -3.72 -23.78 -15.20
C ASP A 444 -4.44 -22.69 -16.01
N GLN A 445 -4.58 -21.48 -15.46
CA GLN A 445 -5.31 -20.39 -16.11
C GLN A 445 -4.42 -19.52 -17.00
N HIS A 446 -3.15 -19.37 -16.63
CA HIS A 446 -2.23 -18.44 -17.29
C HIS A 446 -1.06 -19.14 -17.99
N GLY A 447 -0.88 -20.45 -17.86
CA GLY A 447 0.19 -21.18 -18.52
C GLY A 447 1.58 -20.92 -17.94
N THR A 448 1.64 -20.50 -16.67
CA THR A 448 2.88 -20.41 -15.90
C THR A 448 3.38 -21.81 -15.52
N SER A 449 4.51 -21.87 -14.83
CA SER A 449 5.12 -23.14 -14.42
C SER A 449 5.66 -23.10 -12.99
N PHE A 450 4.98 -22.39 -12.09
CA PHE A 450 5.41 -22.22 -10.70
C PHE A 450 5.40 -23.53 -9.93
N THR A 451 4.41 -24.40 -10.19
CA THR A 451 4.23 -25.69 -9.50
C THR A 451 4.74 -26.87 -10.32
N LYS A 452 5.39 -26.63 -11.46
CA LYS A 452 5.82 -27.70 -12.39
C LYS A 452 6.76 -28.73 -11.76
N GLU A 453 7.66 -28.29 -10.89
CA GLU A 453 8.62 -29.15 -10.19
C GLU A 453 8.11 -29.62 -8.81
N TYR A 454 6.88 -29.24 -8.42
CA TYR A 454 6.22 -29.72 -7.20
C TYR A 454 5.82 -31.19 -7.39
N THR A 455 6.59 -32.10 -6.79
CA THR A 455 6.37 -33.55 -6.93
C THR A 455 5.34 -34.07 -5.93
N VAL A 456 4.47 -34.96 -6.42
CA VAL A 456 3.48 -35.69 -5.62
C VAL A 456 3.95 -37.13 -5.41
N PRO A 457 4.25 -37.58 -4.16
CA PRO A 457 4.42 -38.99 -3.88
C PRO A 457 3.12 -39.74 -4.19
N GLY A 458 3.09 -40.52 -5.28
CA GLY A 458 1.94 -41.33 -5.68
C GLY A 458 1.30 -41.01 -7.03
N PHE A 459 1.69 -39.91 -7.69
CA PHE A 459 1.28 -39.59 -9.05
C PHE A 459 2.53 -39.46 -9.95
N GLY A 460 2.91 -40.52 -10.67
CA GLY A 460 4.04 -40.51 -11.62
C GLY A 460 3.75 -39.64 -12.86
N THR A 461 4.71 -39.16 -13.66
CA THR A 461 6.13 -39.46 -13.85
C THR A 461 6.90 -38.23 -14.36
N THR A 462 7.69 -37.58 -13.51
CA THR A 462 8.84 -36.70 -13.86
C THR A 462 9.88 -36.83 -12.73
N PRO A 463 11.18 -36.58 -13.00
CA PRO A 463 12.28 -37.20 -12.25
C PRO A 463 12.26 -36.83 -10.78
N ALA A 464 12.42 -37.85 -9.93
CA ALA A 464 12.77 -37.68 -8.53
C ALA A 464 13.87 -36.63 -8.39
N TRP A 465 13.68 -35.74 -7.42
CA TRP A 465 14.72 -34.85 -6.89
C TRP A 465 16.04 -35.63 -6.80
N PRO A 466 17.20 -35.05 -7.17
CA PRO A 466 18.47 -35.75 -7.03
C PRO A 466 18.79 -35.93 -5.53
N GLY A 467 18.24 -36.98 -4.92
CA GLY A 467 18.39 -37.29 -3.51
C GLY A 467 17.13 -37.76 -2.76
N SER A 468 15.92 -37.65 -3.31
CA SER A 468 14.70 -38.12 -2.60
C SER A 468 14.14 -39.42 -3.21
N ASP A 469 14.63 -40.54 -2.70
CA ASP A 469 14.02 -41.87 -2.88
C ASP A 469 12.80 -42.05 -1.94
N CYS A 470 12.00 -40.99 -1.74
CA CYS A 470 10.95 -40.99 -0.73
C CYS A 470 9.60 -41.37 -1.34
N THR A 471 9.00 -42.44 -0.82
CA THR A 471 7.78 -43.05 -1.38
C THR A 471 6.50 -42.75 -0.58
N ASP A 472 6.62 -42.00 0.52
CA ASP A 472 5.52 -41.55 1.39
C ASP A 472 5.93 -40.28 2.17
N VAL A 473 4.96 -39.47 2.60
CA VAL A 473 5.10 -38.24 3.41
C VAL A 473 5.92 -38.49 4.68
N THR A 474 5.75 -39.67 5.30
CA THR A 474 6.52 -40.09 6.48
C THR A 474 8.01 -40.30 6.19
N ASP A 475 8.38 -40.58 4.95
CA ASP A 475 9.75 -40.82 4.49
C ASP A 475 10.45 -39.50 4.12
N CYS A 476 9.72 -38.56 3.48
CA CYS A 476 10.20 -37.21 3.17
C CYS A 476 10.57 -36.40 4.43
N ALA A 477 9.76 -36.51 5.50
CA ALA A 477 10.05 -35.84 6.77
C ALA A 477 11.34 -36.36 7.44
N ASN A 478 11.75 -37.60 7.15
CA ASN A 478 12.93 -38.23 7.74
C ASN A 478 14.22 -38.05 6.90
N THR A 479 14.12 -37.82 5.58
CA THR A 479 15.29 -37.57 4.71
C THR A 479 15.76 -36.12 4.70
N MET A 480 14.91 -35.16 5.10
CA MET A 480 15.32 -33.77 5.39
C MET A 480 16.05 -33.62 6.75
N VAL A 481 16.26 -34.70 7.52
CA VAL A 481 16.90 -34.70 8.86
C VAL A 481 18.43 -34.59 8.81
N LEU A 482 18.97 -33.79 7.90
CA LEU A 482 20.36 -33.29 7.95
C LEU A 482 20.28 -31.77 7.75
N ALA A 483 20.35 -30.89 8.75
CA ALA A 483 20.94 -31.00 10.06
C ALA A 483 20.35 -29.94 11.03
N PRO A 484 19.76 -30.33 12.17
CA PRO A 484 19.36 -29.38 13.21
C PRO A 484 20.55 -28.75 13.97
N ASN A 485 21.80 -29.16 13.69
CA ASN A 485 22.97 -28.87 14.54
C ASN A 485 24.25 -28.53 13.77
N ASN A 486 24.19 -28.06 12.51
CA ASN A 486 25.40 -27.67 11.80
C ASN A 486 25.20 -26.39 10.95
N PRO A 487 25.41 -25.19 11.52
CA PRO A 487 25.28 -23.92 10.80
C PRO A 487 26.34 -23.68 9.71
N GLY A 488 27.15 -24.70 9.36
CA GLY A 488 28.26 -24.61 8.41
C GLY A 488 28.21 -25.61 7.25
N ALA A 489 27.07 -26.27 7.00
CA ALA A 489 26.91 -27.18 5.86
C ALA A 489 25.74 -26.73 4.96
N TRP A 490 25.92 -25.58 4.31
CA TRP A 490 25.09 -25.13 3.20
C TRP A 490 25.32 -26.07 2.01
N ASN A 491 24.33 -26.91 1.68
CA ASN A 491 24.26 -27.60 0.40
C ASN A 491 23.76 -26.58 -0.64
N PRO A 492 24.38 -26.42 -1.82
CA PRO A 492 24.23 -25.25 -2.68
C PRO A 492 23.04 -25.39 -3.63
N LEU A 493 21.83 -25.48 -3.09
CA LEU A 493 20.58 -25.26 -3.84
C LEU A 493 19.75 -24.25 -3.05
N PRO A 494 19.56 -23.02 -3.54
CA PRO A 494 19.68 -21.88 -2.63
C PRO A 494 18.38 -21.37 -2.02
N GLN A 495 17.26 -22.04 -2.28
CA GLN A 495 16.05 -21.97 -1.46
C GLN A 495 15.36 -23.33 -1.58
N ASN A 496 15.45 -24.21 -0.59
CA ASN A 496 14.68 -25.46 -0.57
C ASN A 496 13.20 -25.17 -0.27
N THR A 497 12.53 -24.41 -1.14
CA THR A 497 11.06 -24.40 -1.16
C THR A 497 10.59 -25.76 -1.67
N ARG A 498 9.37 -26.15 -1.30
CA ARG A 498 8.78 -27.38 -1.83
C ARG A 498 8.40 -27.27 -3.32
N LEU A 499 8.45 -26.06 -3.89
CA LEU A 499 8.29 -25.84 -5.34
C LEU A 499 9.53 -26.28 -6.14
N GLY A 500 10.69 -26.46 -5.49
CA GLY A 500 11.93 -26.87 -6.14
C GLY A 500 12.75 -25.72 -6.76
N ASN A 501 12.38 -24.47 -6.46
CA ASN A 501 13.02 -23.23 -6.91
C ASN A 501 12.85 -22.12 -5.86
N GLU A 502 13.29 -20.91 -6.17
CA GLU A 502 13.11 -19.74 -5.32
C GLU A 502 11.65 -19.31 -5.14
N SER A 503 11.36 -18.58 -4.06
CA SER A 503 10.07 -18.02 -3.74
C SER A 503 9.57 -17.07 -4.81
N ILE A 504 8.25 -17.13 -5.06
CA ILE A 504 7.61 -16.39 -6.13
C ILE A 504 7.26 -14.99 -5.65
N ILE A 505 7.83 -13.97 -6.30
CA ILE A 505 7.49 -12.55 -6.11
C ILE A 505 6.59 -12.12 -7.25
N CYS A 506 5.35 -11.72 -6.94
CA CYS A 506 4.36 -11.36 -7.96
C CYS A 506 4.84 -10.18 -8.82
N GLN A 507 5.56 -9.24 -8.20
CA GLN A 507 6.02 -8.01 -8.83
C GLN A 507 7.17 -8.20 -9.82
N LYS A 508 7.75 -9.41 -9.91
CA LYS A 508 8.62 -9.76 -11.04
C LYS A 508 7.86 -9.74 -12.38
N CYS A 509 6.58 -10.09 -12.35
CA CYS A 509 5.75 -10.20 -13.55
C CYS A 509 4.67 -9.12 -13.62
N HIS A 510 4.10 -8.73 -12.48
CA HIS A 510 2.98 -7.80 -12.40
C HIS A 510 3.45 -6.44 -11.90
N ALA A 511 3.12 -5.37 -12.61
CA ALA A 511 3.30 -4.04 -12.06
C ALA A 511 2.44 -3.86 -10.79
N ASP A 512 2.95 -3.04 -9.87
CA ASP A 512 2.38 -2.75 -8.58
C ASP A 512 2.82 -1.36 -8.12
N ASN A 513 1.88 -0.41 -8.17
CA ASN A 513 2.16 0.96 -7.77
C ASN A 513 2.47 1.08 -6.28
N VAL A 514 2.03 0.14 -5.42
CA VAL A 514 2.21 0.21 -3.96
C VAL A 514 3.68 0.13 -3.58
N ILE A 515 4.47 -0.60 -4.39
CA ILE A 515 5.92 -0.66 -4.24
C ILE A 515 6.66 0.05 -5.36
N ALA A 516 5.96 0.85 -6.16
CA ALA A 516 6.48 1.59 -7.31
C ALA A 516 7.14 0.73 -8.40
N VAL A 517 6.79 -0.56 -8.48
CA VAL A 517 7.11 -1.42 -9.63
C VAL A 517 6.10 -1.12 -10.73
N VAL A 518 6.33 -0.06 -11.49
CA VAL A 518 5.31 0.49 -12.40
C VAL A 518 5.38 -0.08 -13.82
N LYS A 519 6.09 -1.20 -13.99
CA LYS A 519 6.29 -1.92 -15.27
C LYS A 519 5.96 -3.39 -15.11
N SER A 520 5.11 -3.90 -16.00
CA SER A 520 4.74 -5.32 -16.05
C SER A 520 5.65 -6.05 -17.04
N ALA A 521 5.81 -7.34 -16.81
CA ALA A 521 6.37 -8.27 -17.78
C ALA A 521 5.37 -8.58 -18.91
N ASN A 522 5.80 -9.41 -19.86
CA ASN A 522 4.98 -9.83 -20.99
C ASN A 522 4.65 -11.32 -20.92
N CYS A 523 3.50 -11.68 -21.47
CA CYS A 523 3.09 -13.07 -21.66
C CYS A 523 4.10 -13.79 -22.57
N GLY A 524 4.53 -14.98 -22.17
CA GLY A 524 5.34 -15.85 -23.01
C GLY A 524 4.50 -16.73 -23.95
N PRO A 525 5.14 -17.54 -24.81
CA PRO A 525 4.46 -18.35 -25.81
C PRO A 525 3.66 -19.52 -25.23
N THR A 526 3.85 -19.82 -23.94
CA THR A 526 3.09 -20.85 -23.21
C THR A 526 1.86 -20.29 -22.51
N SER A 527 1.62 -18.97 -22.57
CA SER A 527 0.48 -18.36 -21.90
C SER A 527 -0.84 -18.89 -22.44
N LEU A 528 -1.78 -19.15 -21.52
CA LEU A 528 -3.13 -19.63 -21.83
C LEU A 528 -4.16 -18.49 -21.86
N SER A 529 -3.85 -17.33 -21.27
CA SER A 529 -4.78 -16.22 -21.08
C SER A 529 -4.52 -15.01 -21.97
N CYS A 530 -3.37 -14.95 -22.65
CA CYS A 530 -2.94 -13.84 -23.50
C CYS A 530 -1.99 -14.33 -24.60
N ASN A 531 -1.81 -13.53 -25.65
CA ASN A 531 -0.89 -13.87 -26.74
C ASN A 531 0.57 -13.61 -26.32
N ASP A 532 1.50 -14.30 -26.99
CA ASP A 532 2.94 -14.06 -26.79
C ASP A 532 3.29 -12.58 -27.05
N GLY A 533 3.91 -11.94 -26.06
CA GLY A 533 4.26 -10.52 -26.08
C GLY A 533 3.20 -9.57 -25.53
N ASP A 534 1.97 -10.03 -25.25
CA ASP A 534 0.95 -9.19 -24.62
C ASP A 534 1.41 -8.77 -23.21
N LEU A 535 0.99 -7.60 -22.75
CA LEU A 535 1.34 -7.09 -21.42
C LEU A 535 0.59 -7.88 -20.34
N ILE A 536 1.28 -8.25 -19.26
CA ILE A 536 0.65 -8.84 -18.07
C ILE A 536 -0.05 -7.73 -17.26
N PRO A 537 -1.32 -7.89 -16.84
CA PRO A 537 -2.02 -6.88 -16.04
C PRO A 537 -1.32 -6.62 -14.70
N PRO A 538 -1.41 -5.41 -14.14
CA PRO A 538 -0.88 -5.12 -12.81
C PRO A 538 -1.53 -6.00 -11.75
N LEU A 539 -0.82 -6.19 -10.63
CA LEU A 539 -1.18 -7.16 -9.61
C LEU A 539 -2.54 -6.86 -9.00
N THR A 540 -2.78 -5.58 -8.69
CA THR A 540 -4.02 -5.13 -8.08
C THR A 540 -5.21 -5.26 -9.04
N GLU A 541 -5.04 -4.97 -10.33
CA GLU A 541 -6.06 -5.25 -11.35
C GLU A 541 -6.35 -6.75 -11.41
N ALA A 542 -5.31 -7.59 -11.51
CA ALA A 542 -5.46 -9.04 -11.63
C ALA A 542 -6.15 -9.66 -10.39
N LEU A 543 -5.73 -9.27 -9.19
CA LEU A 543 -6.31 -9.76 -7.94
C LEU A 543 -7.75 -9.28 -7.77
N HIS A 544 -8.00 -7.96 -7.84
CA HIS A 544 -9.36 -7.45 -7.63
C HIS A 544 -10.31 -7.99 -8.69
N TYR A 545 -9.91 -8.02 -9.98
CA TYR A 545 -10.77 -8.51 -11.06
C TYR A 545 -11.26 -9.94 -10.85
N ASN A 546 -10.36 -10.83 -10.40
CA ASN A 546 -10.68 -12.24 -10.14
C ASN A 546 -11.53 -12.44 -8.88
N HIS A 547 -11.43 -11.51 -7.92
CA HIS A 547 -12.14 -11.56 -6.63
C HIS A 547 -13.30 -10.57 -6.55
N ARG A 548 -13.83 -10.10 -7.68
CA ARG A 548 -15.08 -9.32 -7.69
C ARG A 548 -16.25 -10.17 -7.23
N ASN A 549 -17.28 -9.50 -6.74
CA ASN A 549 -18.52 -10.17 -6.36
C ASN A 549 -19.15 -10.86 -7.60
N VAL A 550 -19.87 -11.96 -7.40
CA VAL A 550 -20.64 -12.62 -8.46
C VAL A 550 -21.64 -11.68 -9.14
N SER A 551 -22.19 -10.71 -8.40
CA SER A 551 -23.05 -9.64 -8.94
C SER A 551 -22.32 -8.66 -9.86
N GLU A 552 -21.00 -8.74 -9.96
CA GLU A 552 -20.18 -7.91 -10.84
C GLU A 552 -19.55 -8.77 -11.96
N GLY A 553 -19.92 -10.05 -12.03
CA GLY A 553 -19.33 -11.03 -12.93
C GLY A 553 -17.99 -11.59 -12.44
N GLY A 554 -17.69 -11.47 -11.15
CA GLY A 554 -16.56 -12.15 -10.50
C GLY A 554 -16.95 -13.51 -9.91
N THR A 555 -16.21 -13.96 -8.89
CA THR A 555 -16.27 -15.35 -8.39
C THR A 555 -16.69 -15.48 -6.93
N ILE A 556 -16.65 -14.40 -6.14
CA ILE A 556 -16.91 -14.48 -4.70
C ILE A 556 -18.32 -14.01 -4.32
N VAL A 557 -18.86 -14.58 -3.25
CA VAL A 557 -20.13 -14.16 -2.65
C VAL A 557 -19.85 -13.64 -1.24
N PHE A 558 -19.82 -12.30 -1.11
CA PHE A 558 -19.53 -11.61 0.15
C PHE A 558 -20.53 -10.51 0.52
N ASN A 559 -21.69 -10.46 -0.13
CA ASN A 559 -22.72 -9.47 0.17
C ASN A 559 -23.30 -9.67 1.59
N ASP A 560 -23.60 -8.57 2.27
CA ASP A 560 -24.41 -8.57 3.50
C ASP A 560 -25.92 -8.53 3.20
N ALA A 561 -26.76 -8.47 4.24
CA ALA A 561 -28.22 -8.46 4.07
C ALA A 561 -28.76 -7.17 3.45
N LEU A 562 -27.95 -6.12 3.35
CA LEU A 562 -28.27 -4.83 2.71
C LEU A 562 -27.72 -4.76 1.28
N GLY A 563 -27.05 -5.81 0.81
CA GLY A 563 -26.46 -5.91 -0.53
C GLY A 563 -25.08 -5.27 -0.65
N ARG A 564 -24.44 -4.85 0.45
CA ARG A 564 -23.08 -4.29 0.42
C ARG A 564 -22.06 -5.41 0.35
N ASP A 565 -21.10 -5.29 -0.55
CA ASP A 565 -20.04 -6.29 -0.68
C ASP A 565 -19.03 -6.21 0.48
N GLY A 566 -18.73 -7.36 1.08
CA GLY A 566 -17.76 -7.54 2.16
C GLY A 566 -16.40 -8.06 1.68
N GLY A 567 -16.21 -8.27 0.37
CA GLY A 567 -15.04 -8.95 -0.20
C GLY A 567 -13.72 -8.30 0.18
N CYS A 568 -13.69 -6.97 0.31
CA CYS A 568 -12.50 -6.22 0.76
C CYS A 568 -11.98 -6.73 2.10
N GLN A 569 -12.86 -6.90 3.10
CA GLN A 569 -12.47 -7.39 4.43
C GLN A 569 -12.28 -8.91 4.48
N GLY A 570 -12.74 -9.65 3.47
CA GLY A 570 -12.38 -11.05 3.29
C GLY A 570 -10.89 -11.24 2.99
N CYS A 571 -10.30 -10.33 2.22
CA CYS A 571 -8.91 -10.41 1.75
C CYS A 571 -7.92 -9.47 2.46
N HIS A 572 -8.38 -8.32 2.97
CA HIS A 572 -7.57 -7.35 3.73
C HIS A 572 -7.94 -7.25 5.23
N PRO A 573 -7.77 -8.32 6.00
CA PRO A 573 -8.29 -8.38 7.35
C PRO A 573 -7.24 -8.02 8.41
N ALA A 574 -7.29 -6.82 8.97
CA ALA A 574 -6.47 -6.51 10.15
C ALA A 574 -7.09 -7.05 11.44
N HIS A 575 -6.28 -7.76 12.23
CA HIS A 575 -6.62 -8.22 13.58
C HIS A 575 -6.94 -7.03 14.49
N ARG A 576 -7.86 -7.18 15.45
CA ARG A 576 -8.18 -6.10 16.42
C ARG A 576 -7.03 -5.85 17.39
N SER A 577 -6.94 -4.62 17.91
CA SER A 577 -5.92 -4.25 18.90
C SER A 577 -6.02 -5.03 20.22
N ASP A 578 -7.19 -5.55 20.58
CA ASP A 578 -7.39 -6.42 21.74
C ASP A 578 -7.12 -7.91 21.44
N GLY A 579 -6.83 -8.25 20.19
CA GLY A 579 -6.57 -9.60 19.71
C GLY A 579 -7.81 -10.49 19.58
N ASP A 580 -9.02 -10.01 19.87
CA ASP A 580 -10.24 -10.82 19.73
C ASP A 580 -10.56 -11.09 18.25
N MET A 581 -10.94 -12.33 17.94
CA MET A 581 -11.36 -12.77 16.60
C MET A 581 -12.89 -12.94 16.51
N SER A 582 -13.62 -12.66 17.60
CA SER A 582 -15.08 -12.69 17.61
C SER A 582 -15.67 -11.59 16.72
N GLY A 583 -16.57 -11.97 15.82
CA GLY A 583 -17.15 -11.04 14.85
C GLY A 583 -16.18 -10.61 13.75
N TYR A 584 -15.16 -11.43 13.45
CA TYR A 584 -14.27 -11.22 12.32
C TYR A 584 -15.01 -11.42 10.98
N PRO A 585 -14.73 -10.63 9.92
CA PRO A 585 -15.57 -10.56 8.72
C PRO A 585 -15.67 -11.86 7.89
N ILE A 586 -14.68 -12.75 8.00
CA ILE A 586 -14.61 -13.99 7.22
C ILE A 586 -14.57 -15.23 8.13
N THR A 587 -15.38 -16.23 7.81
CA THR A 587 -15.42 -17.51 8.56
C THR A 587 -14.20 -18.38 8.22
N LEU A 588 -13.97 -19.45 8.99
CA LEU A 588 -12.88 -20.39 8.66
C LEU A 588 -13.12 -21.14 7.35
N ASP A 589 -14.37 -21.22 6.92
CA ASP A 589 -14.81 -21.83 5.67
C ASP A 589 -14.85 -20.81 4.51
N GLY A 590 -14.41 -19.56 4.71
CA GLY A 590 -14.33 -18.57 3.64
C GLY A 590 -15.64 -17.88 3.29
N ASP A 591 -16.65 -17.96 4.16
CA ASP A 591 -17.92 -17.25 4.01
C ASP A 591 -17.88 -15.86 4.65
N ASN A 592 -18.75 -14.95 4.21
CA ASN A 592 -18.99 -13.70 4.91
C ASN A 592 -19.74 -13.95 6.24
N PHE A 593 -19.10 -13.64 7.36
CA PHE A 593 -19.69 -13.75 8.70
C PHE A 593 -20.96 -12.89 8.86
N TYR A 594 -21.01 -11.75 8.17
CA TYR A 594 -22.11 -10.77 8.20
C TYR A 594 -23.08 -10.93 7.02
N ALA A 595 -23.09 -12.07 6.32
CA ALA A 595 -23.98 -12.31 5.17
C ALA A 595 -25.47 -12.08 5.47
N ASN A 596 -25.91 -12.33 6.71
CA ASN A 596 -27.28 -12.12 7.17
C ASN A 596 -27.44 -10.88 8.09
N ALA A 597 -26.44 -10.00 8.12
CA ALA A 597 -26.35 -8.82 8.97
C ALA A 597 -25.83 -7.63 8.15
N ASP A 598 -25.13 -6.69 8.79
CA ASP A 598 -24.51 -5.53 8.16
C ASP A 598 -22.99 -5.65 8.29
N ASN A 599 -22.26 -5.54 7.17
CA ASN A 599 -20.80 -5.65 7.18
C ASN A 599 -20.13 -4.59 8.07
N ARG A 600 -20.77 -3.44 8.28
CA ARG A 600 -20.24 -2.35 9.12
C ARG A 600 -20.29 -2.66 10.61
N ASP A 601 -21.02 -3.70 11.01
CA ASP A 601 -20.99 -4.23 12.38
C ASP A 601 -19.77 -5.10 12.67
N ALA A 602 -18.87 -5.26 11.68
CA ALA A 602 -17.60 -5.93 11.89
C ALA A 602 -16.82 -5.30 13.04
N ASN A 603 -16.38 -6.16 13.95
CA ASN A 603 -15.63 -5.76 15.13
C ASN A 603 -14.15 -5.49 14.82
N GLY A 604 -13.67 -5.87 13.64
CA GLY A 604 -12.28 -5.71 13.21
C GLY A 604 -12.15 -5.83 11.71
N GLY A 605 -10.96 -5.50 11.20
CA GLY A 605 -10.68 -5.33 9.79
C GLY A 605 -9.63 -4.24 9.58
N CYS A 606 -9.05 -4.15 8.38
CA CYS A 606 -8.05 -3.12 8.06
C CYS A 606 -8.61 -1.70 8.29
N PHE A 607 -9.88 -1.52 7.93
CA PHE A 607 -10.58 -0.25 7.98
C PHE A 607 -11.59 -0.16 9.14
N VAL A 608 -12.27 -1.26 9.48
CA VAL A 608 -13.46 -1.25 10.36
C VAL A 608 -13.09 -1.09 11.82
N GLY A 609 -13.71 -0.11 12.50
CA GLY A 609 -13.50 0.17 13.91
C GLY A 609 -12.15 0.84 14.24
N ARG A 610 -11.30 1.07 13.23
CA ARG A 610 -10.00 1.75 13.32
C ARG A 610 -10.05 3.15 12.73
N ASP A 611 -10.67 3.29 11.57
CA ASP A 611 -10.86 4.57 10.91
C ASP A 611 -12.01 5.35 11.57
N VAL A 612 -11.84 6.67 11.75
CA VAL A 612 -12.85 7.53 12.40
C VAL A 612 -14.19 7.52 11.66
N HIS A 613 -14.19 7.26 10.34
CA HIS A 613 -15.38 7.21 9.51
C HIS A 613 -16.08 5.85 9.55
N SER A 614 -15.42 4.79 10.01
CA SER A 614 -16.01 3.46 10.24
C SER A 614 -16.24 3.14 11.73
N ASN A 615 -15.69 3.96 12.63
CA ASN A 615 -15.73 3.72 14.07
C ASN A 615 -17.15 3.89 14.64
N PRO A 616 -17.82 2.83 15.14
CA PRO A 616 -19.14 2.96 15.75
C PRO A 616 -19.14 3.78 17.05
N PHE A 617 -17.97 4.00 17.65
CA PHE A 617 -17.78 4.82 18.85
C PHE A 617 -17.36 6.26 18.55
N LYS A 618 -17.39 6.68 17.28
CA LYS A 618 -17.15 8.09 16.91
C LYS A 618 -18.05 9.00 17.75
N ASP A 619 -17.46 10.05 18.29
CA ASP A 619 -18.10 11.07 19.12
C ASP A 619 -18.54 10.61 20.53
N VAL A 620 -18.16 9.39 20.95
CA VAL A 620 -18.34 8.90 22.33
C VAL A 620 -17.07 8.25 22.89
N ASP A 621 -15.97 8.33 22.16
CA ASP A 621 -14.64 7.80 22.51
C ASP A 621 -13.73 8.83 23.21
N GLY A 622 -14.23 10.05 23.45
CA GLY A 622 -13.48 11.15 24.06
C GLY A 622 -12.57 11.92 23.09
N ALA A 623 -12.66 11.66 21.79
CA ALA A 623 -11.98 12.37 20.71
C ALA A 623 -13.00 13.05 19.77
N GLU A 624 -14.08 13.61 20.33
CA GLU A 624 -15.18 14.19 19.56
C GLU A 624 -14.69 15.34 18.67
N THR A 625 -14.99 15.26 17.38
CA THR A 625 -14.60 16.27 16.39
C THR A 625 -15.79 16.70 15.54
N VAL A 626 -15.88 18.01 15.28
CA VAL A 626 -16.88 18.54 14.35
C VAL A 626 -16.51 18.11 12.94
N SER A 627 -17.44 17.44 12.24
CA SER A 627 -17.25 17.08 10.85
C SER A 627 -17.47 18.31 9.94
N HIS A 628 -16.43 18.70 9.22
CA HIS A 628 -16.50 19.72 8.17
C HIS A 628 -16.66 19.04 6.81
N LEU A 629 -17.89 18.85 6.36
CA LEU A 629 -18.22 18.05 5.17
C LEU A 629 -18.68 18.92 4.00
N ASN A 630 -18.25 18.56 2.81
CA ASN A 630 -18.78 19.09 1.55
C ASN A 630 -20.11 18.36 1.18
N PRO A 631 -20.73 18.59 0.01
CA PRO A 631 -22.02 17.97 -0.30
C PRO A 631 -21.95 16.44 -0.48
N VAL A 632 -20.82 15.89 -0.92
CA VAL A 632 -20.58 14.44 -1.05
C VAL A 632 -20.48 13.81 0.33
N GLY A 633 -19.60 14.34 1.19
CA GLY A 633 -19.44 13.83 2.56
C GLY A 633 -20.73 13.94 3.37
N LYS A 634 -21.50 15.02 3.17
CA LYS A 634 -22.81 15.18 3.79
C LYS A 634 -23.82 14.13 3.31
N TRP A 635 -23.81 13.79 2.01
CA TRP A 635 -24.66 12.73 1.49
C TRP A 635 -24.29 11.37 2.09
N LEU A 636 -22.99 11.05 2.20
CA LEU A 636 -22.51 9.81 2.85
C LEU A 636 -22.89 9.76 4.33
N LEU A 637 -22.76 10.88 5.05
CA LEU A 637 -23.19 11.00 6.43
C LEU A 637 -24.69 10.68 6.59
N ASP A 638 -25.53 11.28 5.74
CA ASP A 638 -26.98 11.21 5.88
C ASP A 638 -27.56 9.89 5.34
N ASN A 639 -26.98 9.30 4.30
CA ASN A 639 -27.53 8.15 3.56
C ASN A 639 -26.76 6.84 3.71
N VAL A 640 -25.57 6.88 4.31
CA VAL A 640 -24.75 5.68 4.58
C VAL A 640 -24.50 5.60 6.08
N ALA A 641 -23.74 6.53 6.64
CA ALA A 641 -23.32 6.43 8.04
C ALA A 641 -24.49 6.46 9.04
N ASN A 642 -25.57 7.16 8.71
CA ASN A 642 -26.82 7.22 9.48
C ASN A 642 -28.01 6.59 8.75
N ASP A 643 -27.78 5.64 7.84
CA ASP A 643 -28.87 4.93 7.14
C ASP A 643 -29.69 4.02 8.06
N SER A 644 -29.20 3.81 9.28
CA SER A 644 -29.88 3.11 10.37
C SER A 644 -30.21 4.08 11.52
N SER A 645 -30.97 3.64 12.52
CA SER A 645 -31.27 4.48 13.69
C SER A 645 -30.04 4.82 14.56
N ASN A 646 -28.88 4.24 14.27
CA ASN A 646 -27.60 4.48 14.94
C ASN A 646 -26.50 4.78 13.91
N TRP A 647 -25.45 5.49 14.34
CA TRP A 647 -24.22 5.66 13.55
C TRP A 647 -23.58 4.29 13.29
N LYS A 648 -23.39 3.95 12.01
CA LYS A 648 -22.73 2.74 11.51
C LYS A 648 -21.41 3.03 10.82
N GLY A 649 -21.13 4.31 10.54
CA GLY A 649 -20.01 4.70 9.70
C GLY A 649 -20.17 4.33 8.22
N ILE A 650 -19.13 4.56 7.45
CA ILE A 650 -19.04 4.25 6.02
C ILE A 650 -18.21 2.97 5.78
N TRP A 651 -18.30 2.44 4.56
CA TRP A 651 -17.61 1.23 4.11
C TRP A 651 -16.53 1.53 3.07
N CYS A 652 -15.66 0.55 2.79
CA CYS A 652 -14.52 0.68 1.89
C CYS A 652 -14.94 1.23 0.51
N THR A 653 -16.02 0.69 -0.07
CA THR A 653 -16.55 1.09 -1.39
C THR A 653 -17.17 2.49 -1.41
N ASN A 654 -17.57 3.04 -0.26
CA ASN A 654 -18.08 4.40 -0.18
C ASN A 654 -16.96 5.44 -0.30
N CYS A 655 -15.76 5.11 0.20
CA CYS A 655 -14.55 5.88 -0.05
C CYS A 655 -14.07 5.60 -1.49
N HIS A 656 -13.83 4.33 -1.82
CA HIS A 656 -13.23 3.89 -3.08
C HIS A 656 -14.29 3.72 -4.17
N SER A 657 -14.95 4.82 -4.54
CA SER A 657 -16.12 4.85 -5.42
C SER A 657 -15.82 5.38 -6.84
N GLN A 658 -16.65 4.98 -7.81
CA GLN A 658 -16.64 5.56 -9.16
C GLN A 658 -16.94 7.08 -9.13
N ALA A 659 -17.68 7.55 -8.13
CA ALA A 659 -17.98 8.98 -7.95
C ALA A 659 -16.71 9.80 -7.67
N GLY A 660 -15.79 9.30 -6.83
CA GLY A 660 -14.48 9.93 -6.59
C GLY A 660 -13.69 10.12 -7.89
N GLN A 661 -13.68 9.08 -8.73
CA GLN A 661 -12.99 9.08 -10.02
C GLN A 661 -13.55 10.16 -10.96
N GLU A 662 -14.88 10.26 -11.06
CA GLU A 662 -15.52 11.28 -11.90
C GLU A 662 -15.32 12.71 -11.37
N LEU A 663 -15.28 12.89 -10.05
CA LEU A 663 -14.94 14.19 -9.45
C LEU A 663 -13.53 14.61 -9.83
N TRP A 664 -12.56 13.72 -9.68
CA TRP A 664 -11.18 13.98 -10.04
C TRP A 664 -10.97 14.28 -11.54
N LYS A 665 -11.63 13.51 -12.41
CA LYS A 665 -11.63 13.74 -13.86
C LYS A 665 -12.20 15.11 -14.25
N ALA A 666 -13.07 15.69 -13.41
CA ALA A 666 -13.76 16.96 -13.65
C ALA A 666 -13.11 18.16 -12.97
N GLU A 667 -12.40 17.94 -11.86
CA GLU A 667 -11.80 18.95 -10.99
C GLU A 667 -10.74 19.80 -11.70
N ASN A 668 -10.80 21.13 -11.59
CA ASN A 668 -9.86 22.04 -12.26
C ASN A 668 -9.48 23.23 -11.37
N VAL A 669 -8.94 22.93 -10.20
CA VAL A 669 -8.34 23.93 -9.30
C VAL A 669 -6.82 23.83 -9.31
N GLU A 670 -6.16 24.94 -8.95
CA GLU A 670 -4.71 25.01 -8.78
C GLU A 670 -4.24 24.29 -7.50
N ASP A 671 -5.07 24.29 -6.46
CA ASP A 671 -4.80 23.71 -5.16
C ASP A 671 -6.12 23.29 -4.49
N LEU A 672 -6.27 22.00 -4.23
CA LEU A 672 -7.49 21.46 -3.59
C LEU A 672 -7.61 21.80 -2.11
N ILE A 673 -6.50 22.08 -1.44
CA ILE A 673 -6.47 22.40 -0.01
C ILE A 673 -6.86 23.87 0.21
N HIS A 674 -6.51 24.75 -0.73
CA HIS A 674 -6.80 26.19 -0.62
C HIS A 674 -7.98 26.67 -1.47
N ALA A 675 -8.62 25.79 -2.24
CA ALA A 675 -9.80 26.13 -3.03
C ALA A 675 -11.02 26.40 -2.13
N ALA A 676 -11.69 27.52 -2.37
CA ALA A 676 -12.90 27.90 -1.64
C ALA A 676 -14.19 27.43 -2.37
N PRO A 677 -15.31 27.31 -1.64
CA PRO A 677 -16.63 27.12 -2.23
C PRO A 677 -16.92 28.12 -3.37
N GLY A 678 -17.26 27.60 -4.54
CA GLY A 678 -17.63 28.34 -5.74
C GLY A 678 -16.47 28.89 -6.56
N ASP A 679 -15.22 28.54 -6.20
CA ASP A 679 -14.08 28.83 -7.05
C ASP A 679 -14.23 28.16 -8.42
N PRO A 680 -13.83 28.82 -9.52
CA PRO A 680 -13.89 28.23 -10.85
C PRO A 680 -13.11 26.91 -10.91
N GLY A 681 -13.77 25.85 -11.39
CA GLY A 681 -13.18 24.53 -11.52
C GLY A 681 -13.36 23.62 -10.31
N ASN A 682 -13.74 24.16 -9.13
CA ASN A 682 -14.04 23.38 -7.92
C ASN A 682 -15.38 22.65 -8.04
N VAL A 683 -15.35 21.42 -8.55
CA VAL A 683 -16.58 20.63 -8.79
C VAL A 683 -17.13 20.00 -7.51
N ARG A 684 -16.29 19.85 -6.48
CA ARG A 684 -16.66 19.30 -5.17
C ARG A 684 -17.47 20.30 -4.34
N GLN A 685 -17.17 21.58 -4.49
CA GLN A 685 -17.85 22.66 -3.77
C GLN A 685 -18.27 23.79 -4.73
N PRO A 686 -19.17 23.54 -5.69
CA PRO A 686 -19.43 24.47 -6.80
C PRO A 686 -20.22 25.74 -6.42
N ASN A 687 -20.78 25.84 -5.20
CA ASN A 687 -21.65 26.94 -4.81
C ASN A 687 -21.04 27.88 -3.76
N ALA A 688 -20.68 29.09 -4.19
CA ALA A 688 -20.15 30.16 -3.32
C ALA A 688 -21.12 30.66 -2.23
N ASN A 689 -22.43 30.39 -2.36
CA ASN A 689 -23.42 30.84 -1.38
C ASN A 689 -23.61 29.84 -0.22
N SER A 690 -22.89 28.72 -0.23
CA SER A 690 -22.88 27.74 0.84
C SER A 690 -21.46 27.61 1.40
N PRO A 691 -21.26 27.71 2.72
CA PRO A 691 -19.95 27.46 3.33
C PRO A 691 -19.46 26.01 3.13
N TYR A 692 -20.34 25.12 2.66
CA TYR A 692 -20.04 23.72 2.37
C TYR A 692 -20.14 23.39 0.87
N GLY A 693 -20.24 24.39 -0.01
CA GLY A 693 -20.18 24.15 -1.46
C GLY A 693 -21.46 23.73 -2.18
N GLY A 694 -22.59 23.57 -1.51
CA GLY A 694 -23.91 23.38 -2.15
C GLY A 694 -24.60 22.06 -1.80
N THR A 695 -25.21 21.41 -2.80
CA THR A 695 -25.90 20.11 -2.73
C THR A 695 -25.23 19.08 -3.63
N LEU A 696 -25.53 17.79 -3.44
CA LEU A 696 -25.04 16.74 -4.35
C LEU A 696 -25.50 16.98 -5.80
N VAL A 697 -26.69 17.56 -5.99
CA VAL A 697 -27.20 17.95 -7.33
C VAL A 697 -26.28 19.00 -7.98
N ASP A 698 -25.79 19.97 -7.20
CA ASP A 698 -24.87 20.99 -7.71
C ASP A 698 -23.54 20.35 -8.13
N VAL A 699 -23.03 19.40 -7.34
CA VAL A 699 -21.82 18.63 -7.65
C VAL A 699 -21.98 17.84 -8.96
N VAL A 700 -23.07 17.07 -9.11
CA VAL A 700 -23.34 16.29 -10.34
C VAL A 700 -23.47 17.20 -11.56
N ASN A 701 -24.12 18.36 -11.41
CA ASN A 701 -24.24 19.34 -12.50
C ASN A 701 -22.88 19.95 -12.87
N ALA A 702 -22.01 20.20 -11.89
CA ALA A 702 -20.66 20.70 -12.11
C ALA A 702 -19.78 19.66 -12.84
N VAL A 703 -19.83 18.39 -12.40
CA VAL A 703 -19.16 17.26 -13.08
C VAL A 703 -19.66 17.13 -14.52
N ASN A 704 -20.98 17.10 -14.73
CA ASN A 704 -21.56 17.01 -16.08
C ASN A 704 -21.13 18.18 -16.98
N SER A 705 -21.08 19.39 -16.43
CA SER A 705 -20.65 20.58 -17.17
C SER A 705 -19.16 20.51 -17.54
N ALA A 706 -18.31 20.06 -16.62
CA ALA A 706 -16.86 19.95 -16.84
C ALA A 706 -16.49 18.81 -17.80
N ARG A 707 -17.22 17.69 -17.73
CA ARG A 707 -16.97 16.47 -18.51
C ARG A 707 -17.74 16.39 -19.82
N GLY A 708 -18.76 17.22 -20.01
CA GLY A 708 -19.69 17.10 -21.15
C GLY A 708 -20.58 15.85 -21.06
N THR A 709 -20.85 15.36 -19.85
CA THR A 709 -21.65 14.15 -19.57
C THR A 709 -23.07 14.52 -19.15
N ASN A 710 -23.94 13.52 -18.99
CA ASN A 710 -25.33 13.70 -18.54
C ASN A 710 -25.71 12.66 -17.47
N TYR A 711 -24.85 12.48 -16.47
CA TYR A 711 -25.11 11.59 -15.34
C TYR A 711 -26.33 12.08 -14.54
N SER A 712 -27.21 11.16 -14.15
CA SER A 712 -28.28 11.48 -13.19
C SER A 712 -27.72 11.50 -11.77
N VAL A 713 -28.41 12.20 -10.88
CA VAL A 713 -28.08 12.17 -9.45
C VAL A 713 -28.19 10.74 -8.90
N SER A 714 -29.22 9.98 -9.31
CA SER A 714 -29.41 8.59 -8.88
C SER A 714 -28.25 7.67 -9.27
N LEU A 715 -27.65 7.89 -10.45
CA LEU A 715 -26.48 7.12 -10.89
C LEU A 715 -25.25 7.49 -10.05
N PHE A 716 -25.10 8.77 -9.72
CA PHE A 716 -24.02 9.22 -8.85
C PHE A 716 -24.17 8.68 -7.41
N GLU A 717 -25.40 8.58 -6.92
CA GLU A 717 -25.74 7.95 -5.64
C GLU A 717 -25.41 6.45 -5.63
N SER A 718 -25.71 5.71 -6.71
CA SER A 718 -25.34 4.29 -6.81
C SER A 718 -23.83 4.09 -6.89
N TRP A 719 -23.08 5.04 -7.42
CA TRP A 719 -21.62 5.02 -7.34
C TRP A 719 -21.09 5.28 -5.94
N LEU A 720 -21.73 6.15 -5.16
CA LEU A 720 -21.33 6.47 -3.78
C LEU A 720 -21.68 5.37 -2.77
N ASP A 721 -22.73 4.58 -3.00
CA ASP A 721 -23.12 3.46 -2.14
C ASP A 721 -23.55 2.26 -3.00
N PRO A 722 -22.59 1.58 -3.67
CA PRO A 722 -22.88 0.44 -4.53
C PRO A 722 -23.47 -0.72 -3.71
N LYS A 723 -24.59 -1.25 -4.18
CA LYS A 723 -25.32 -2.35 -3.54
C LYS A 723 -25.85 -3.31 -4.58
N THR A 724 -25.78 -4.60 -4.26
CA THR A 724 -26.45 -5.65 -5.03
C THR A 724 -27.95 -5.69 -4.75
N ASP A 725 -28.74 -6.28 -5.66
CA ASP A 725 -30.17 -6.50 -5.41
C ASP A 725 -30.34 -7.46 -4.22
N PRO A 726 -30.95 -7.00 -3.09
CA PRO A 726 -31.11 -7.84 -1.91
C PRO A 726 -32.06 -9.04 -2.13
N LEU A 727 -32.86 -9.04 -3.21
CA LEU A 727 -33.71 -10.17 -3.60
C LEU A 727 -33.02 -11.12 -4.59
N ASN A 728 -31.93 -10.69 -5.21
CA ASN A 728 -31.15 -11.52 -6.13
C ASN A 728 -29.67 -11.09 -6.16
N PRO A 729 -28.87 -11.52 -5.16
CA PRO A 729 -27.46 -11.17 -5.06
C PRO A 729 -26.59 -11.77 -6.18
N MET A 730 -27.17 -12.53 -7.11
CA MET A 730 -26.52 -13.06 -8.31
C MET A 730 -26.86 -12.27 -9.59
N VAL A 731 -27.73 -11.26 -9.52
CA VAL A 731 -28.07 -10.42 -10.67
C VAL A 731 -27.19 -9.19 -10.66
N LEU A 732 -26.56 -8.95 -11.81
CA LEU A 732 -25.77 -7.75 -12.05
C LEU A 732 -26.63 -6.52 -11.81
N ASP A 733 -26.18 -5.60 -10.93
CA ASP A 733 -26.67 -4.23 -10.99
C ASP A 733 -26.10 -3.62 -12.29
N PRO A 734 -26.94 -3.33 -13.31
CA PRO A 734 -26.45 -2.79 -14.57
C PRO A 734 -25.82 -1.41 -14.41
N ASP A 735 -26.12 -0.69 -13.33
CA ASP A 735 -25.67 0.66 -13.04
C ASP A 735 -24.49 0.69 -12.06
N ASP A 736 -24.14 -0.44 -11.43
CA ASP A 736 -22.91 -0.57 -10.66
C ASP A 736 -21.70 -0.50 -11.61
N LYS A 737 -20.78 0.39 -11.27
CA LYS A 737 -19.56 0.70 -12.03
C LYS A 737 -18.36 0.84 -11.10
N THR A 738 -18.45 0.50 -9.82
CA THR A 738 -17.27 0.53 -8.94
C THR A 738 -16.20 -0.45 -9.41
N HIS A 739 -16.58 -1.44 -10.21
CA HIS A 739 -15.67 -2.36 -10.86
C HIS A 739 -15.12 -1.93 -12.23
N ALA A 740 -15.59 -0.82 -12.81
CA ALA A 740 -15.18 -0.39 -14.14
C ALA A 740 -13.68 -0.06 -14.20
N ILE A 741 -13.11 0.38 -13.08
CA ILE A 741 -11.68 0.65 -12.93
C ILE A 741 -10.81 -0.61 -13.01
N TRP A 742 -11.36 -1.78 -12.69
CA TRP A 742 -10.67 -3.07 -12.84
C TRP A 742 -10.94 -3.72 -14.21
N ALA A 743 -11.74 -3.10 -15.08
CA ALA A 743 -11.92 -3.58 -16.45
C ALA A 743 -10.61 -3.37 -17.23
N PRO A 744 -10.26 -4.24 -18.20
CA PRO A 744 -9.02 -4.12 -18.95
C PRO A 744 -8.80 -2.71 -19.51
N ASN A 745 -7.55 -2.22 -19.45
CA ASN A 745 -7.20 -0.89 -19.96
C ASN A 745 -7.72 -0.69 -21.40
N PRO A 746 -8.59 0.30 -21.65
CA PRO A 746 -9.12 0.55 -23.01
C PRO A 746 -8.03 0.98 -24.01
N GLY A 747 -6.85 1.35 -23.50
CA GLY A 747 -5.64 1.57 -24.27
C GLY A 747 -5.51 2.98 -24.80
N LEU A 748 -4.28 3.37 -25.16
CA LEU A 748 -3.97 4.73 -25.61
C LEU A 748 -4.79 5.16 -26.84
N CYS A 749 -5.15 4.22 -27.71
CA CYS A 749 -5.93 4.52 -28.91
C CYS A 749 -7.36 4.96 -28.63
N ASP A 750 -8.04 4.33 -27.66
CA ASP A 750 -9.38 4.76 -27.25
C ASP A 750 -9.33 6.19 -26.68
N HIS A 751 -8.39 6.41 -25.75
CA HIS A 751 -8.17 7.71 -25.13
C HIS A 751 -7.89 8.81 -26.15
N VAL A 752 -6.91 8.61 -27.05
CA VAL A 752 -6.54 9.62 -28.07
C VAL A 752 -7.70 9.86 -29.04
N SER A 753 -8.41 8.81 -29.47
CA SER A 753 -9.59 8.95 -30.33
C SER A 753 -10.65 9.83 -29.69
N GLY A 754 -10.94 9.61 -28.41
CA GLY A 754 -11.95 10.39 -27.71
C GLY A 754 -11.49 11.78 -27.29
N TYR A 755 -10.21 11.97 -26.98
CA TYR A 755 -9.62 13.30 -26.81
C TYR A 755 -9.73 14.15 -28.08
N LEU A 756 -9.57 13.54 -29.27
CA LEU A 756 -9.77 14.20 -30.56
C LEU A 756 -11.25 14.34 -30.96
N GLY A 757 -12.19 13.86 -30.15
CA GLY A 757 -13.63 13.92 -30.40
C GLY A 757 -14.10 13.04 -31.56
N ILE A 758 -13.35 11.99 -31.89
CA ILE A 758 -13.66 11.06 -32.99
C ILE A 758 -14.64 9.98 -32.51
N THR A 759 -14.39 9.42 -31.32
CA THR A 759 -15.29 8.50 -30.61
C THR A 759 -15.54 9.00 -29.19
N PRO A 760 -16.58 8.54 -28.49
CA PRO A 760 -16.65 8.72 -27.04
C PRO A 760 -15.46 8.01 -26.37
N VAL A 761 -14.86 8.64 -25.34
CA VAL A 761 -13.83 8.00 -24.48
C VAL A 761 -14.50 6.93 -23.63
N ASP A 762 -13.89 5.74 -23.52
CA ASP A 762 -14.34 4.70 -22.60
C ASP A 762 -14.27 5.21 -21.15
N PRO A 763 -15.37 5.14 -20.37
CA PRO A 763 -15.38 5.56 -18.97
C PRO A 763 -14.37 4.83 -18.06
N ALA A 764 -13.90 3.65 -18.46
CA ALA A 764 -12.90 2.85 -17.72
C ALA A 764 -11.48 3.43 -17.77
N HIS A 765 -11.25 4.46 -18.59
CA HIS A 765 -10.03 5.27 -18.47
C HIS A 765 -9.96 5.96 -17.10
N ASP A 766 -8.80 5.87 -16.47
CA ASP A 766 -8.48 6.56 -15.23
C ASP A 766 -8.18 8.06 -15.46
N GLY A 767 -7.94 8.80 -14.37
CA GLY A 767 -7.62 10.22 -14.44
C GLY A 767 -6.32 10.51 -15.20
N ASN A 768 -6.29 11.64 -15.92
CA ASN A 768 -5.09 12.08 -16.64
C ASN A 768 -3.98 12.55 -15.68
N VAL A 769 -2.75 12.10 -15.88
CA VAL A 769 -1.60 12.37 -14.97
C VAL A 769 -0.55 13.31 -15.52
N ALA A 770 -0.39 13.34 -16.84
CA ALA A 770 0.55 14.23 -17.49
C ALA A 770 0.03 14.63 -18.87
N THR A 771 0.45 15.79 -19.34
CA THR A 771 0.31 16.25 -20.71
C THR A 771 1.61 15.96 -21.43
N VAL A 772 1.55 15.08 -22.41
CA VAL A 772 2.70 14.67 -23.22
C VAL A 772 2.62 15.24 -24.62
N ARG A 773 3.77 15.27 -25.29
CA ARG A 773 3.83 15.65 -26.69
C ARG A 773 3.70 14.43 -27.60
N VAL A 774 2.82 14.53 -28.58
CA VAL A 774 2.77 13.61 -29.74
C VAL A 774 2.94 14.39 -31.03
N SER A 775 3.33 13.70 -32.11
CA SER A 775 3.43 14.27 -33.46
C SER A 775 2.51 13.52 -34.41
N THR A 776 1.82 14.23 -35.30
CA THR A 776 1.04 13.67 -36.41
C THR A 776 1.74 13.87 -37.77
N SER A 777 2.95 14.44 -37.75
CA SER A 777 3.71 14.82 -38.96
C SER A 777 4.98 14.01 -39.17
N GLY A 778 5.24 13.00 -38.33
CA GLY A 778 6.41 12.14 -38.35
C GLY A 778 7.06 11.98 -36.99
N SER A 779 8.02 11.05 -36.86
CA SER A 779 8.76 10.81 -35.62
C SER A 779 9.44 12.09 -35.10
N CYS A 780 9.40 12.25 -33.79
CA CYS A 780 9.88 13.41 -33.05
C CYS A 780 10.86 12.97 -31.94
N GLY A 781 11.80 12.09 -32.29
CA GLY A 781 12.85 11.59 -31.40
C GLY A 781 12.49 10.29 -30.66
N GLY A 782 11.22 9.90 -30.67
CA GLY A 782 10.75 8.61 -30.16
C GLY A 782 10.72 7.47 -31.18
N PRO A 783 10.02 6.36 -30.86
CA PRO A 783 9.96 5.16 -31.70
C PRO A 783 9.68 5.49 -33.17
N PRO A 784 10.30 4.75 -34.11
CA PRO A 784 10.20 5.06 -35.54
C PRO A 784 8.79 4.84 -36.09
N ASP A 785 8.05 3.89 -35.50
CA ASP A 785 6.73 3.49 -35.94
C ASP A 785 5.65 4.37 -35.32
N ALA A 786 4.69 4.78 -36.15
CA ALA A 786 3.52 5.50 -35.68
C ALA A 786 2.59 4.55 -34.94
N VAL A 787 1.96 5.04 -33.89
CA VAL A 787 0.77 4.42 -33.31
C VAL A 787 -0.37 4.63 -34.30
N SER A 788 -0.88 3.53 -34.85
CA SER A 788 -2.02 3.54 -35.77
C SER A 788 -3.25 2.93 -35.10
N CYS A 789 -4.23 3.77 -34.82
CA CYS A 789 -5.46 3.38 -34.12
C CYS A 789 -6.61 2.99 -35.07
N GLY A 790 -6.48 3.27 -36.37
CA GLY A 790 -7.57 3.11 -37.32
C GLY A 790 -8.74 4.06 -37.05
N GLY A 791 -9.93 3.77 -37.58
CA GLY A 791 -11.17 4.48 -37.22
C GLY A 791 -11.26 5.97 -37.59
N GLY A 792 -10.29 6.51 -38.34
CA GLY A 792 -10.21 7.95 -38.66
C GLY A 792 -9.34 8.75 -37.67
N VAL A 793 -8.77 8.09 -36.66
CA VAL A 793 -7.72 8.66 -35.80
C VAL A 793 -6.45 8.83 -36.64
N PRO A 794 -5.85 10.04 -36.69
CA PRO A 794 -4.58 10.23 -37.37
C PRO A 794 -3.49 9.38 -36.72
N ASP A 795 -2.64 8.75 -37.54
CA ASP A 795 -1.43 8.13 -37.03
C ASP A 795 -0.59 9.17 -36.28
N PHE A 796 -0.04 8.78 -35.13
CA PHE A 796 0.77 9.67 -34.30
C PHE A 796 2.02 8.98 -33.76
N TRP A 797 3.05 9.77 -33.48
CA TRP A 797 4.31 9.35 -32.87
C TRP A 797 4.41 9.94 -31.48
N LEU A 798 4.82 9.12 -30.51
CA LEU A 798 5.22 9.61 -29.21
C LEU A 798 6.52 10.42 -29.36
N CYS A 799 6.52 11.65 -28.87
CA CYS A 799 7.73 12.48 -28.88
C CYS A 799 8.54 12.25 -27.62
N GLY A 800 9.86 12.35 -27.77
CA GLY A 800 10.76 12.02 -26.68
C GLY A 800 12.18 11.78 -27.18
N SER A 801 12.97 11.10 -26.37
CA SER A 801 14.33 10.72 -26.68
C SER A 801 14.66 9.33 -26.17
N PHE A 802 15.46 8.61 -26.95
CA PHE A 802 16.19 7.46 -26.45
C PHE A 802 17.47 7.91 -25.76
N ASP A 803 17.82 7.26 -24.66
CA ASP A 803 19.08 7.50 -23.97
C ASP A 803 20.20 6.56 -24.43
N GLY A 804 21.28 6.49 -23.64
CA GLY A 804 22.52 5.81 -24.02
C GLY A 804 22.41 4.29 -24.09
N ASP A 805 21.42 3.72 -23.42
CA ASP A 805 21.10 2.30 -23.34
C ASP A 805 19.84 1.93 -24.15
N GLY A 806 19.16 2.93 -24.70
CA GLY A 806 18.09 2.74 -25.68
C GLY A 806 16.70 2.71 -25.05
N ASP A 807 16.57 3.20 -23.82
CA ASP A 807 15.29 3.38 -23.16
C ASP A 807 14.65 4.69 -23.61
N PHE A 808 13.34 4.63 -23.85
CA PHE A 808 12.58 5.74 -24.41
C PHE A 808 11.93 6.58 -23.31
N SER A 809 12.25 7.87 -23.28
CA SER A 809 11.60 8.87 -22.44
C SER A 809 10.72 9.79 -23.26
N VAL A 810 9.44 9.90 -22.91
CA VAL A 810 8.48 10.81 -23.53
C VAL A 810 8.71 12.25 -23.09
N ASP A 811 8.52 13.18 -24.03
CA ASP A 811 8.45 14.61 -23.80
C ASP A 811 7.20 14.95 -22.94
N ILE A 812 7.36 15.02 -21.62
CA ILE A 812 6.36 15.60 -20.72
C ILE A 812 6.38 17.12 -20.89
N LEU A 813 5.23 17.69 -21.23
CA LEU A 813 5.06 19.14 -21.39
C LEU A 813 4.65 19.81 -20.07
N ASP A 814 3.71 19.19 -19.37
CA ASP A 814 3.24 19.62 -18.05
C ASP A 814 2.61 18.41 -17.35
N PHE A 815 2.60 18.40 -16.03
CA PHE A 815 1.79 17.45 -15.26
C PHE A 815 0.37 17.99 -14.99
N CYS A 816 0.11 19.26 -15.30
CA CYS A 816 -1.25 19.77 -15.37
C CYS A 816 -1.97 19.22 -16.62
N THR A 817 -3.11 18.56 -16.40
CA THR A 817 -3.90 17.87 -17.45
C THR A 817 -5.25 18.52 -17.72
N THR A 818 -5.45 19.75 -17.23
CA THR A 818 -6.68 20.52 -17.40
C THR A 818 -6.73 21.18 -18.79
N PRO A 819 -7.92 21.45 -19.36
CA PRO A 819 -8.02 21.98 -20.73
C PRO A 819 -7.23 23.28 -20.98
N ASP A 820 -7.14 24.16 -19.98
CA ASP A 820 -6.38 25.40 -20.04
C ASP A 820 -4.87 25.16 -20.04
N CYS A 821 -4.37 24.25 -19.19
CA CYS A 821 -2.97 23.84 -19.19
C CYS A 821 -2.57 23.15 -20.50
N VAL A 822 -3.41 22.24 -21.00
CA VAL A 822 -3.18 21.56 -22.27
C VAL A 822 -3.17 22.57 -23.42
N SER A 823 -4.08 23.55 -23.40
CA SER A 823 -4.12 24.63 -24.39
C SER A 823 -2.90 25.55 -24.31
N ALA A 824 -2.36 25.77 -23.12
CA ALA A 824 -1.11 26.51 -22.92
C ALA A 824 0.08 25.72 -23.48
N ALA A 825 0.23 24.45 -23.10
CA ALA A 825 1.26 23.55 -23.60
C ALA A 825 1.23 23.45 -25.14
N GLN A 826 0.03 23.41 -25.75
CA GLN A 826 -0.14 23.35 -27.20
C GLN A 826 0.42 24.57 -27.95
N GLN A 827 0.44 25.76 -27.33
CA GLN A 827 0.89 27.00 -28.00
C GLN A 827 2.39 27.00 -28.31
N ASP A 828 3.17 26.27 -27.52
CA ASP A 828 4.62 26.22 -27.66
C ASP A 828 5.09 25.07 -28.56
N LEU A 829 4.16 24.26 -29.09
CA LEU A 829 4.49 23.11 -29.92
C LEU A 829 4.67 23.45 -31.40
N PRO A 830 5.64 22.80 -32.10
CA PRO A 830 5.77 22.91 -33.54
C PRO A 830 4.50 22.46 -34.29
N SER A 831 4.31 22.99 -35.50
CA SER A 831 3.24 22.55 -36.40
C SER A 831 3.29 21.03 -36.61
N GLY A 832 2.16 20.36 -36.42
CA GLY A 832 2.08 18.90 -36.50
C GLY A 832 2.44 18.17 -35.21
N SER A 833 2.61 18.88 -34.09
CA SER A 833 2.64 18.31 -32.74
C SER A 833 1.38 18.66 -31.94
N LEU A 834 0.97 17.76 -31.06
CA LEU A 834 -0.19 17.91 -30.19
C LEU A 834 0.21 17.74 -28.73
N ALA A 835 -0.37 18.57 -27.85
CA ALA A 835 -0.37 18.36 -26.42
C ALA A 835 -1.54 17.43 -26.08
N VAL A 836 -1.22 16.27 -25.52
CA VAL A 836 -2.20 15.21 -25.21
C VAL A 836 -2.12 14.91 -23.72
N PRO A 837 -3.18 15.19 -22.93
CA PRO A 837 -3.26 14.70 -21.57
C PRO A 837 -3.44 13.19 -21.61
N VAL A 838 -2.63 12.41 -20.90
CA VAL A 838 -2.67 10.94 -20.91
C VAL A 838 -3.13 10.37 -19.56
N PRO A 839 -3.91 9.29 -19.58
CA PRO A 839 -4.37 8.58 -18.39
C PRO A 839 -3.20 7.92 -17.64
N MET A 840 -3.39 7.68 -16.34
CA MET A 840 -2.45 6.90 -15.52
C MET A 840 -2.16 5.54 -16.16
N SER A 841 -3.16 4.88 -16.74
CA SER A 841 -3.03 3.60 -17.44
C SER A 841 -2.19 3.65 -18.73
N ALA A 842 -2.03 4.85 -19.31
CA ALA A 842 -1.14 5.05 -20.46
C ALA A 842 0.30 5.37 -20.02
N ALA A 843 0.46 6.00 -18.85
CA ALA A 843 1.78 6.31 -18.30
C ALA A 843 2.43 5.09 -17.63
N THR A 844 1.64 4.26 -16.93
CA THR A 844 2.12 3.17 -16.06
C THR A 844 1.55 1.82 -16.48
N ASP A 845 2.22 0.72 -16.12
CA ASP A 845 1.59 -0.59 -16.07
C ASP A 845 0.85 -0.83 -14.75
N GLY A 846 1.28 -0.18 -13.65
CA GLY A 846 0.83 -0.44 -12.28
C GLY A 846 -0.58 0.03 -11.91
N ARG A 847 -1.44 0.27 -12.90
CA ARG A 847 -2.84 0.74 -12.74
C ARG A 847 -3.52 0.08 -11.54
N ASP A 848 -3.75 0.87 -10.49
CA ASP A 848 -4.35 0.42 -9.24
C ASP A 848 -5.39 1.43 -8.79
N HIS A 849 -6.56 0.96 -8.37
CA HIS A 849 -7.65 1.77 -7.81
C HIS A 849 -7.33 2.34 -6.42
N TRP A 850 -6.23 1.93 -5.78
CA TRP A 850 -5.75 2.48 -4.50
C TRP A 850 -4.60 3.50 -4.64
N LEU A 851 -4.08 3.66 -5.86
CA LEU A 851 -3.03 4.65 -6.18
C LEU A 851 -3.29 5.42 -7.48
N SER A 852 -4.52 5.32 -7.98
CA SER A 852 -4.95 6.01 -9.18
C SER A 852 -5.34 7.45 -8.86
N PRO A 853 -5.03 8.39 -9.75
CA PRO A 853 -5.62 9.72 -9.72
C PRO A 853 -7.14 9.59 -9.82
N GLY A 854 -7.85 9.83 -8.70
CA GLY A 854 -9.31 9.69 -8.62
C GLY A 854 -9.86 9.04 -7.37
N GLU A 855 -9.00 8.69 -6.43
CA GLU A 855 -9.42 8.13 -5.15
C GLU A 855 -9.96 9.13 -4.14
N PRO A 856 -10.62 8.65 -3.07
CA PRO A 856 -11.11 9.51 -2.00
C PRO A 856 -9.94 10.20 -1.31
N HIS A 857 -9.78 11.49 -1.59
CA HIS A 857 -8.98 12.37 -0.75
C HIS A 857 -9.87 12.89 0.36
N CYS A 858 -9.30 13.44 1.43
CA CYS A 858 -10.11 14.20 2.39
C CYS A 858 -10.94 15.27 1.67
N ALA A 859 -10.38 15.93 0.66
CA ALA A 859 -11.07 16.91 -0.18
C ALA A 859 -12.33 16.35 -0.88
N ASP A 860 -12.42 15.04 -1.11
CA ASP A 860 -13.58 14.40 -1.74
C ASP A 860 -14.83 14.49 -0.86
N CYS A 861 -14.67 14.44 0.46
CA CYS A 861 -15.79 14.42 1.41
C CYS A 861 -15.79 15.62 2.36
N HIS A 862 -14.65 16.25 2.57
CA HIS A 862 -14.47 17.35 3.49
C HIS A 862 -14.49 18.71 2.78
N ALA A 863 -15.01 19.70 3.50
CA ALA A 863 -14.85 21.09 3.10
C ALA A 863 -13.38 21.50 3.33
N ALA A 864 -12.82 22.28 2.41
CA ALA A 864 -11.45 22.77 2.45
C ALA A 864 -11.35 24.05 3.29
#